data_AF-A0A178EFJ0-F1
#
_entry.id   AF-A0A178EFJ0-F1
#
_cell.length_a   1.000
_cell.length_b   1.000
_cell.length_c   1.000
_cell.angle_alpha   90.00
_cell.angle_beta   90.00
_cell.angle_gamma   90.00
#
_symmetry.space_group_name_H-M   'P 1'
#
loop_
_entity.id
_entity.type
_entity.pdbx_description
1 polymer ?
#
loop_
_entity_poly.entity_id
_entity_poly.type
_entity_poly.pdbx_seq_one_letter_code
_entity_poly.pdbx_strand_id
1 'polypeptide(L)'
;MKSLITASSAALSLASGALSSPVVPASDLLYFKPLSVTTDSIHNVHIGFSDEDFEGDVRVVYGNCDMTHHDEKHHEIGSHWIKRSAHPERLVWIVPDNVVHGGCLHAYSGSALIGRSEPISVKHQPRKRQEISEVADMMGPWFDGVAYMQSKQNNASFVTVAKSKKIAIVGGGISGLMTGLLLDSVGIKDWHITESSQRIGGRIRTKYLAGSTPDQYQYQEMGPMRFPVSTKYTDTNETLDIQDHKMVFQLADVLNQMNGGNTSSLAVNFIPWIQSSPNVPGNSNGFRLPNGRIPSAAQIRANRTAYTLPSAAGPDPEAQEHATEQFEEFVGVTPDVLRSISKNVYKAHKEAVDKGLFNWSEAAYLKYALNVSADVVDFLTGNANSPIWEYDTAYFGATTWRTIDKGLESLPRAFWPHVQDRLTLGRKITGLKHDNATGQVSIEWRQDPFAMETQSETYDYAVVSVPFSKVRLWKLPKFSSLLSRAITTMNYQQSCKIALHYKTRFWEKLSPPIIGGCGATDIPGVGSVCYPAYKINSTGPGVILGSYTSGTPARSVAALSTADHVAMIQRAMVEVHGDIADEQFTGAYDRQCWEVDEHQAGAWAAPIVGQQDLYLPAYYETEFKTIFVGEHTSYTHAWIFSALDSAVRGTSQLLLDMGLVDEAKQIVDTWMGRWINV
;
A
#
# COMPACT_ATOMS: atom_id res chain seq x y z
N MET A 1 -68.83 87.39 38.03
CA MET A 1 -69.95 86.41 38.06
C MET A 1 -69.34 85.02 38.08
N LYS A 2 -69.20 84.48 39.30
CA LYS A 2 -69.88 83.27 39.81
C LYS A 2 -69.20 81.94 39.43
N SER A 3 -68.41 81.48 40.41
CA SER A 3 -68.38 80.12 40.99
C SER A 3 -67.14 79.23 40.74
N LEU A 4 -66.16 79.34 41.66
CA LEU A 4 -65.67 78.34 42.65
C LEU A 4 -66.18 76.88 42.46
N ILE A 5 -65.49 75.76 42.75
CA ILE A 5 -64.22 75.30 43.39
C ILE A 5 -64.24 73.74 43.15
N THR A 6 -63.18 72.92 42.91
CA THR A 6 -62.11 72.37 43.79
C THR A 6 -61.31 71.35 42.91
N ALA A 7 -59.96 71.41 42.86
CA ALA A 7 -58.96 70.48 43.48
C ALA A 7 -58.96 69.03 42.95
N SER A 8 -57.86 68.33 42.59
CA SER A 8 -56.41 68.53 42.74
C SER A 8 -55.63 67.47 41.92
N SER A 9 -54.42 67.85 41.47
CA SER A 9 -53.15 67.08 41.31
C SER A 9 -53.13 65.79 40.45
N ALA A 10 -52.11 65.44 39.66
CA ALA A 10 -50.67 65.63 39.80
C ALA A 10 -49.91 65.45 38.46
N ALA A 11 -48.63 65.80 38.50
CA ALA A 11 -47.63 65.95 37.44
C ALA A 11 -47.47 64.79 36.43
N LEU A 12 -47.20 65.16 35.16
CA LEU A 12 -46.60 64.31 34.13
C LEU A 12 -45.21 64.83 33.77
N SER A 13 -44.20 63.97 33.92
CA SER A 13 -42.84 64.12 33.39
C SER A 13 -42.73 63.42 32.04
N LEU A 14 -42.17 64.14 31.05
CA LEU A 14 -41.88 63.67 29.69
C LEU A 14 -40.58 62.87 29.67
N ALA A 15 -40.62 61.63 29.17
CA ALA A 15 -39.44 60.86 28.79
C ALA A 15 -39.40 60.68 27.27
N SER A 16 -38.27 61.06 26.69
CA SER A 16 -37.86 60.99 25.30
C SER A 16 -37.75 59.55 24.80
N GLY A 17 -38.40 59.25 23.66
CA GLY A 17 -38.27 57.98 22.94
C GLY A 17 -37.00 57.92 22.11
N ALA A 18 -36.18 56.90 22.34
CA ALA A 18 -35.17 56.43 21.40
C ALA A 18 -35.76 55.23 20.64
N LEU A 19 -35.80 55.33 19.32
CA LEU A 19 -36.22 54.26 18.41
C LEU A 19 -35.17 53.15 18.42
N SER A 20 -35.51 51.99 18.99
CA SER A 20 -34.79 50.74 18.76
C SER A 20 -35.20 50.16 17.41
N SER A 21 -34.20 49.89 16.56
CA SER A 21 -34.40 48.99 15.41
C SER A 21 -34.68 47.57 15.92
N PRO A 22 -35.46 46.74 15.20
CA PRO A 22 -35.80 45.42 15.67
C PRO A 22 -34.55 44.53 15.70
N VAL A 23 -34.23 44.00 16.88
CA VAL A 23 -33.27 42.91 17.05
C VAL A 23 -33.96 41.65 16.53
N VAL A 24 -33.50 41.13 15.40
CA VAL A 24 -33.83 39.78 14.95
C VAL A 24 -33.28 38.81 16.02
N PRO A 25 -34.08 37.85 16.52
CA PRO A 25 -33.55 36.85 17.44
C PRO A 25 -32.45 36.06 16.72
N ALA A 26 -31.22 36.15 17.20
CA ALA A 26 -30.02 35.64 16.55
C ALA A 26 -29.88 34.10 16.54
N SER A 27 -30.95 33.34 16.83
CA SER A 27 -30.83 31.91 17.16
C SER A 27 -30.55 30.98 15.98
N ASP A 28 -30.71 31.42 14.73
CA ASP A 28 -30.68 30.50 13.57
C ASP A 28 -29.79 30.97 12.40
N LEU A 29 -28.75 31.77 12.65
CA LEU A 29 -27.81 32.17 11.58
C LEU A 29 -26.93 31.01 11.10
N LEU A 30 -26.58 30.09 12.01
CA LEU A 30 -25.83 28.88 11.74
C LEU A 30 -26.61 27.67 12.26
N TYR A 31 -26.78 26.65 11.44
CA TYR A 31 -27.38 25.38 11.84
C TYR A 31 -26.41 24.21 11.66
N PHE A 32 -26.56 23.19 12.51
CA PHE A 32 -25.77 21.96 12.47
C PHE A 32 -26.61 20.83 11.90
N LYS A 33 -26.00 19.96 11.08
CA LYS A 33 -26.67 18.69 10.72
C LYS A 33 -26.58 17.70 11.89
N PRO A 34 -27.55 16.77 12.02
CA PRO A 34 -27.50 15.72 13.03
C PRO A 34 -26.17 14.96 12.98
N LEU A 35 -25.59 14.72 14.16
CA LEU A 35 -24.30 14.07 14.30
C LEU A 35 -24.36 13.07 15.46
N SER A 36 -23.77 11.90 15.24
CA SER A 36 -23.41 10.96 16.30
C SER A 36 -21.91 10.74 16.25
N VAL A 37 -21.29 10.72 17.42
CA VAL A 37 -19.84 10.62 17.54
C VAL A 37 -19.43 9.44 18.39
N THR A 38 -18.19 9.00 18.20
CA THR A 38 -17.53 8.02 19.05
C THR A 38 -16.45 8.72 19.87
N THR A 39 -16.24 8.33 21.13
CA THR A 39 -15.12 8.86 21.91
C THR A 39 -13.79 8.49 21.30
N ASP A 40 -12.79 9.37 21.39
CA ASP A 40 -11.43 9.13 20.87
C ASP A 40 -11.46 8.85 19.36
N SER A 41 -12.18 9.70 18.62
CA SER A 41 -12.32 9.57 17.17
C SER A 41 -12.44 10.94 16.50
N ILE A 42 -12.37 10.97 15.16
CA ILE A 42 -12.53 12.20 14.37
C ILE A 42 -13.85 12.16 13.62
N HIS A 43 -14.57 13.27 13.69
CA HIS A 43 -15.82 13.47 12.97
C HIS A 43 -15.86 14.83 12.29
N ASN A 44 -16.54 14.90 11.16
CA ASN A 44 -16.93 16.18 10.58
C ASN A 44 -18.23 16.65 11.21
N VAL A 45 -18.21 17.89 11.70
CA VAL A 45 -19.38 18.64 12.14
C VAL A 45 -19.86 19.45 10.94
N HIS A 46 -20.92 19.00 10.28
CA HIS A 46 -21.50 19.73 9.16
C HIS A 46 -22.27 20.95 9.64
N ILE A 47 -21.96 22.09 9.04
CA ILE A 47 -22.56 23.38 9.35
C ILE A 47 -23.17 23.99 8.08
N GLY A 48 -24.26 24.73 8.25
CA GLY A 48 -24.86 25.55 7.21
C GLY A 48 -25.19 26.92 7.77
N PHE A 49 -25.26 27.91 6.87
CA PHE A 49 -25.60 29.28 7.20
C PHE A 49 -26.96 29.60 6.59
N SER A 50 -27.84 30.23 7.37
CA SER A 50 -29.15 30.67 6.88
C SER A 50 -29.05 31.98 6.09
N ASP A 51 -27.96 32.72 6.28
CA ASP A 51 -27.62 33.93 5.54
C ASP A 51 -26.32 33.68 4.73
N GLU A 52 -26.43 33.68 3.41
CA GLU A 52 -25.29 33.50 2.50
C GLU A 52 -24.36 34.71 2.46
N ASP A 53 -24.75 35.84 3.06
CA ASP A 53 -23.93 37.05 3.17
C ASP A 53 -23.23 37.18 4.54
N PHE A 54 -23.29 36.14 5.39
CA PHE A 54 -22.70 36.17 6.72
C PHE A 54 -21.16 36.36 6.67
N GLU A 55 -20.66 37.27 7.49
CA GLU A 55 -19.22 37.56 7.63
C GLU A 55 -18.90 37.86 9.09
N GLY A 56 -17.93 37.14 9.66
CA GLY A 56 -17.55 37.33 11.05
C GLY A 56 -16.78 36.18 11.66
N ASP A 57 -16.33 36.37 12.90
CA ASP A 57 -15.69 35.31 13.69
C ASP A 57 -16.73 34.31 14.17
N VAL A 58 -16.48 33.03 13.94
CA VAL A 58 -17.33 31.93 14.43
C VAL A 58 -16.49 31.02 15.30
N ARG A 59 -16.89 30.89 16.56
CA ARG A 59 -16.34 29.94 17.53
C ARG A 59 -17.35 28.85 17.81
N VAL A 60 -16.96 27.60 17.59
CA VAL A 60 -17.80 26.43 17.87
C VAL A 60 -17.25 25.67 19.07
N VAL A 61 -18.12 25.42 20.04
CA VAL A 61 -17.79 24.76 21.31
C VAL A 61 -18.78 23.64 21.62
N TYR A 62 -18.34 22.66 22.39
CA TYR A 62 -19.18 21.59 22.92
C TYR A 62 -19.40 21.76 24.42
N GLY A 63 -20.63 21.60 24.88
CA GLY A 63 -20.99 21.73 26.30
C GLY A 63 -22.42 21.27 26.58
N ASN A 64 -22.90 21.58 27.79
CA ASN A 64 -24.30 21.32 28.15
C ASN A 64 -25.24 22.13 27.24
N CYS A 65 -26.37 21.55 26.83
CA CYS A 65 -27.34 22.21 25.96
C CYS A 65 -27.97 23.48 26.56
N ASP A 66 -27.91 23.63 27.89
CA ASP A 66 -28.44 24.81 28.59
C ASP A 66 -27.41 25.94 28.74
N MET A 67 -26.19 25.77 28.21
CA MET A 67 -25.11 26.75 28.29
C MET A 67 -25.49 28.10 27.67
N THR A 68 -25.10 29.19 28.33
CA THR A 68 -25.38 30.57 27.89
C THR A 68 -24.12 31.34 27.46
N HIS A 69 -22.97 31.00 28.03
CA HIS A 69 -21.68 31.61 27.68
C HIS A 69 -20.67 30.56 27.21
N HIS A 70 -19.86 30.92 26.22
CA HIS A 70 -18.87 30.01 25.64
C HIS A 70 -17.76 29.56 26.61
N ASP A 71 -17.57 30.23 27.75
CA ASP A 71 -16.60 29.85 28.78
C ASP A 71 -17.06 28.65 29.63
N GLU A 72 -18.36 28.33 29.61
CA GLU A 72 -18.93 27.13 30.26
C GLU A 72 -18.73 25.86 29.40
N LYS A 73 -18.02 25.98 28.28
CA LYS A 73 -17.73 24.87 27.37
C LYS A 73 -17.00 23.75 28.10
N HIS A 74 -17.28 22.52 27.70
CA HIS A 74 -16.40 21.40 28.02
C HIS A 74 -15.09 21.53 27.25
N HIS A 75 -15.17 21.82 25.94
CA HIS A 75 -14.02 22.05 25.09
C HIS A 75 -14.42 22.85 23.84
N GLU A 76 -13.42 23.46 23.20
CA GLU A 76 -13.57 24.15 21.92
C GLU A 76 -13.30 23.19 20.77
N ILE A 77 -14.12 23.27 19.72
CA ILE A 77 -13.96 22.47 18.50
C ILE A 77 -13.10 23.24 17.50
N GLY A 78 -13.35 24.54 17.39
CA GLY A 78 -12.52 25.44 16.59
C GLY A 78 -13.10 26.84 16.52
N SER A 79 -12.25 27.77 16.08
CA SER A 79 -12.62 29.14 15.77
C SER A 79 -12.08 29.55 14.41
N HIS A 80 -12.89 30.25 13.61
CA HIS A 80 -12.50 30.70 12.29
C HIS A 80 -13.23 31.98 11.87
N TRP A 81 -12.54 32.83 11.10
CA TRP A 81 -13.17 33.99 10.47
C TRP A 81 -13.84 33.58 9.15
N ILE A 82 -15.15 33.71 9.09
CA ILE A 82 -15.95 33.42 7.90
C ILE A 82 -15.98 34.64 6.98
N LYS A 83 -15.69 34.43 5.70
CA LYS A 83 -15.77 35.47 4.66
C LYS A 83 -17.02 35.23 3.83
N ARG A 84 -17.65 36.32 3.36
CA ARG A 84 -18.79 36.25 2.43
C ARG A 84 -18.57 35.35 1.23
N SER A 85 -17.37 35.37 0.65
CA SER A 85 -17.01 34.55 -0.50
C SER A 85 -16.70 33.08 -0.19
N ALA A 86 -16.69 32.69 1.08
CA ALA A 86 -16.27 31.36 1.53
C ALA A 86 -16.95 30.99 2.86
N HIS A 87 -18.06 30.26 2.76
CA HIS A 87 -18.74 29.64 3.90
C HIS A 87 -18.25 28.19 4.09
N PRO A 88 -17.77 27.80 5.28
CA PRO A 88 -17.35 26.43 5.52
C PRO A 88 -18.58 25.52 5.60
N GLU A 89 -18.50 24.36 4.97
CA GLU A 89 -19.59 23.36 5.01
C GLU A 89 -19.45 22.40 6.20
N ARG A 90 -18.26 22.35 6.82
CA ARG A 90 -17.95 21.48 7.95
C ARG A 90 -16.73 21.94 8.74
N LEU A 91 -16.68 21.52 10.00
CA LEU A 91 -15.54 21.65 10.89
C LEU A 91 -15.06 20.25 11.28
N VAL A 92 -13.75 20.08 11.51
CA VAL A 92 -13.23 18.82 12.04
C VAL A 92 -13.31 18.84 13.56
N TRP A 93 -13.93 17.82 14.14
CA TRP A 93 -14.01 17.62 15.58
C TRP A 93 -13.22 16.39 15.99
N ILE A 94 -12.17 16.62 16.78
CA ILE A 94 -11.44 15.59 17.52
C ILE A 94 -12.17 15.38 18.84
N VAL A 95 -12.84 14.24 18.98
CA VAL A 95 -13.75 13.97 20.09
C VAL A 95 -12.95 13.40 21.27
N PRO A 96 -12.87 14.10 22.42
CA PRO A 96 -12.08 13.62 23.55
C PRO A 96 -12.72 12.40 24.21
N ASP A 97 -11.93 11.62 24.94
CA ASP A 97 -12.35 10.39 25.62
C ASP A 97 -13.40 10.63 26.72
N ASN A 98 -13.31 11.79 27.37
CA ASN A 98 -14.17 12.24 28.46
C ASN A 98 -15.43 13.00 27.99
N VAL A 99 -15.74 13.01 26.69
CA VAL A 99 -16.92 13.70 26.18
C VAL A 99 -18.21 13.11 26.77
N VAL A 100 -19.13 13.98 27.17
CA VAL A 100 -20.37 13.59 27.84
C VAL A 100 -21.47 13.33 26.82
N HIS A 101 -22.23 12.24 26.97
CA HIS A 101 -23.40 11.94 26.13
C HIS A 101 -24.53 12.97 26.33
N GLY A 102 -25.17 13.42 25.24
CA GLY A 102 -26.33 14.31 25.29
C GLY A 102 -26.02 15.80 25.44
N GLY A 103 -24.76 16.23 25.24
CA GLY A 103 -24.40 17.64 25.11
C GLY A 103 -24.69 18.20 23.70
N CYS A 104 -24.58 19.51 23.54
CA CYS A 104 -24.88 20.22 22.28
C CYS A 104 -23.68 21.03 21.77
N LEU A 105 -23.60 21.19 20.44
CA LEU A 105 -22.72 22.16 19.79
C LEU A 105 -23.33 23.56 19.89
N HIS A 106 -22.48 24.54 20.16
CA HIS A 106 -22.86 25.94 20.22
C HIS A 106 -21.91 26.76 19.34
N ALA A 107 -22.46 27.54 18.42
CA ALA A 107 -21.73 28.50 17.61
C ALA A 107 -21.93 29.92 18.17
N TYR A 108 -20.83 30.63 18.40
CA TYR A 108 -20.83 32.01 18.89
C TYR A 108 -20.13 32.93 17.88
N SER A 109 -20.64 34.15 17.72
CA SER A 109 -19.94 35.28 17.09
C SER A 109 -19.76 36.38 18.13
N GLY A 110 -18.51 36.57 18.59
CA GLY A 110 -18.23 37.35 19.78
C GLY A 110 -18.89 36.72 21.02
N SER A 111 -19.79 37.45 21.68
CA SER A 111 -20.57 36.96 22.83
C SER A 111 -21.98 36.46 22.45
N ALA A 112 -22.41 36.62 21.20
CA ALA A 112 -23.75 36.25 20.77
C ALA A 112 -23.80 34.78 20.31
N LEU A 113 -24.76 34.00 20.81
CA LEU A 113 -25.06 32.67 20.31
C LEU A 113 -25.76 32.80 18.94
N ILE A 114 -25.20 32.18 17.92
CA ILE A 114 -25.67 32.25 16.52
C ILE A 114 -26.17 30.92 15.97
N GLY A 115 -26.01 29.83 16.73
CA GLY A 115 -26.48 28.50 16.36
C GLY A 115 -26.29 27.46 17.47
N ARG A 116 -27.20 26.49 17.55
CA ARG A 116 -27.12 25.35 18.48
C ARG A 116 -27.56 24.06 17.79
N SER A 117 -26.89 22.94 18.08
CA SER A 117 -27.29 21.62 17.58
C SER A 117 -28.32 20.94 18.47
N GLU A 118 -28.97 19.91 17.94
CA GLU A 118 -29.64 18.88 18.76
C GLU A 118 -28.61 18.16 19.67
N PRO A 119 -29.08 17.53 20.78
CA PRO A 119 -28.23 16.72 21.65
C PRO A 119 -27.51 15.61 20.89
N ILE A 120 -26.20 15.52 21.06
CA ILE A 120 -25.36 14.57 20.32
C ILE A 120 -25.27 13.24 21.06
N SER A 121 -25.53 12.17 20.30
CA SER A 121 -25.33 10.80 20.77
C SER A 121 -23.86 10.42 20.69
N VAL A 122 -23.26 10.18 21.86
CA VAL A 122 -21.88 9.71 22.03
C VAL A 122 -21.87 8.20 22.28
N LYS A 123 -21.08 7.46 21.51
CA LYS A 123 -20.75 6.05 21.76
C LYS A 123 -19.36 5.94 22.41
N HIS A 124 -19.26 5.26 23.54
CA HIS A 124 -17.98 5.00 24.19
C HIS A 124 -17.30 3.76 23.60
N GLN A 125 -16.04 3.90 23.19
CA GLN A 125 -15.20 2.74 22.89
C GLN A 125 -14.63 2.15 24.19
N PRO A 126 -14.79 0.85 24.46
CA PRO A 126 -14.17 0.22 25.62
C PRO A 126 -12.65 0.08 25.41
N ARG A 127 -11.85 0.94 26.03
CA ARG A 127 -10.39 0.71 26.19
C ARG A 127 -10.13 -0.22 27.38
N LYS A 128 -9.35 -1.29 27.18
CA LYS A 128 -8.65 -1.94 28.30
C LYS A 128 -7.64 -0.92 28.85
N ARG A 129 -7.65 -0.63 30.16
CA ARG A 129 -6.68 0.26 30.82
C ARG A 129 -5.25 -0.26 30.59
N GLN A 130 -4.48 0.44 29.77
CA GLN A 130 -3.03 0.31 29.61
C GLN A 130 -2.44 1.74 29.57
N GLU A 131 -1.18 1.91 29.97
CA GLU A 131 -0.57 3.22 30.23
C GLU A 131 -0.41 4.05 28.94
N ILE A 132 -0.52 5.38 29.04
CA ILE A 132 -0.51 6.29 27.88
C ILE A 132 0.86 6.30 27.16
N SER A 133 1.95 6.00 27.86
CA SER A 133 3.28 5.77 27.27
C SER A 133 3.33 4.47 26.46
N GLU A 134 2.56 3.45 26.83
CA GLU A 134 2.37 2.26 25.99
C GLU A 134 1.53 2.61 24.76
N VAL A 135 0.49 3.45 24.88
CA VAL A 135 -0.36 3.88 23.74
C VAL A 135 0.39 4.78 22.74
N ALA A 136 1.33 5.61 23.18
CA ALA A 136 2.11 6.49 22.31
C ALA A 136 3.33 5.80 21.65
N ASP A 137 3.89 4.76 22.29
CA ASP A 137 5.04 3.97 21.77
C ASP A 137 4.57 2.68 21.04
N MET A 138 3.26 2.40 21.01
CA MET A 138 2.63 1.31 20.24
C MET A 138 2.24 1.69 18.79
N MET A 139 2.63 2.88 18.31
CA MET A 139 2.06 3.50 17.10
C MET A 139 3.05 3.70 15.94
N GLY A 140 3.56 2.57 15.46
CA GLY A 140 3.33 2.14 14.07
C GLY A 140 3.12 0.62 14.12
N PRO A 141 2.09 0.01 13.52
CA PRO A 141 1.24 0.50 12.44
C PRO A 141 -0.25 0.36 12.74
N TRP A 142 -0.80 1.39 13.36
CA TRP A 142 -2.23 1.70 13.25
C TRP A 142 -2.24 3.21 13.03
N PHE A 143 -2.71 3.65 11.87
CA PHE A 143 -2.79 5.08 11.59
C PHE A 143 -3.97 5.63 12.38
N ASP A 144 -3.75 6.03 13.63
CA ASP A 144 -4.79 6.70 14.40
C ASP A 144 -4.95 8.11 13.85
N GLY A 145 -6.03 8.30 13.09
CA GLY A 145 -6.37 9.61 12.56
C GLY A 145 -6.41 10.67 13.66
N VAL A 146 -6.89 10.35 14.88
CA VAL A 146 -7.01 11.29 16.00
C VAL A 146 -5.65 11.85 16.37
N ALA A 147 -4.68 10.97 16.68
CA ALA A 147 -3.32 11.36 17.00
C ALA A 147 -2.68 12.17 15.86
N TYR A 148 -2.89 11.73 14.61
CA TYR A 148 -2.42 12.45 13.43
C TYR A 148 -2.97 13.89 13.39
N MET A 149 -4.29 14.07 13.52
CA MET A 149 -4.93 15.39 13.47
C MET A 149 -4.57 16.27 14.66
N GLN A 150 -4.44 15.71 15.87
CA GLN A 150 -3.99 16.43 17.07
C GLN A 150 -2.58 16.99 16.86
N SER A 151 -1.66 16.19 16.29
CA SER A 151 -0.29 16.62 16.03
C SER A 151 -0.18 17.77 15.02
N LYS A 152 -1.13 17.85 14.07
CA LYS A 152 -1.14 18.86 13.00
C LYS A 152 -1.89 20.14 13.37
N GLN A 153 -2.60 20.19 14.52
CA GLN A 153 -3.42 21.33 14.93
C GLN A 153 -4.35 21.83 13.80
N ASN A 154 -4.95 20.89 13.05
CA ASN A 154 -5.73 21.22 11.86
C ASN A 154 -7.02 21.97 12.25
N ASN A 155 -7.04 23.29 12.04
CA ASN A 155 -8.24 24.11 12.08
C ASN A 155 -9.10 23.83 10.84
N ALA A 156 -10.41 24.03 10.93
CA ALA A 156 -11.36 23.72 9.86
C ALA A 156 -10.92 24.24 8.48
N SER A 157 -10.86 23.34 7.50
CA SER A 157 -10.53 23.65 6.11
C SER A 157 -11.79 23.77 5.26
N PHE A 158 -11.75 24.67 4.27
CA PHE A 158 -12.83 24.79 3.29
C PHE A 158 -12.76 23.63 2.30
N VAL A 159 -13.83 22.82 2.22
CA VAL A 159 -13.91 21.64 1.35
C VAL A 159 -13.61 21.98 -0.11
N THR A 160 -14.23 23.03 -0.63
CA THR A 160 -14.03 23.48 -2.02
C THR A 160 -12.58 23.88 -2.29
N VAL A 161 -11.95 24.60 -1.36
CA VAL A 161 -10.54 25.00 -1.49
C VAL A 161 -9.63 23.77 -1.41
N ALA A 162 -9.90 22.86 -0.48
CA ALA A 162 -9.14 21.61 -0.33
C ALA A 162 -9.24 20.72 -1.57
N LYS A 163 -10.43 20.59 -2.18
CA LYS A 163 -10.61 19.79 -3.40
C LYS A 163 -10.06 20.45 -4.67
N SER A 164 -9.81 21.76 -4.64
CA SER A 164 -9.15 22.51 -5.72
C SER A 164 -7.61 22.43 -5.68
N LYS A 165 -7.03 21.75 -4.68
CA LYS A 165 -5.59 21.62 -4.52
C LYS A 165 -4.96 20.85 -5.67
N LYS A 166 -3.82 21.33 -6.15
CA LYS A 166 -3.05 20.74 -7.25
C LYS A 166 -2.08 19.69 -6.70
N ILE A 167 -2.21 18.44 -7.13
CA ILE A 167 -1.46 17.30 -6.57
C ILE A 167 -0.54 16.67 -7.62
N ALA A 168 0.76 16.60 -7.33
CA ALA A 168 1.70 15.79 -8.11
C ALA A 168 1.62 14.33 -7.68
N ILE A 169 1.53 13.41 -8.64
CA ILE A 169 1.76 11.98 -8.43
C ILE A 169 3.04 11.62 -9.18
N VAL A 170 4.11 11.30 -8.46
CA VAL A 170 5.40 10.96 -9.06
C VAL A 170 5.54 9.44 -9.13
N GLY A 171 5.61 8.90 -10.34
CA GLY A 171 5.60 7.47 -10.67
C GLY A 171 4.22 7.00 -11.13
N GLY A 172 4.18 6.36 -12.30
CA GLY A 172 3.03 5.70 -12.89
C GLY A 172 2.96 4.21 -12.54
N GLY A 173 3.51 3.82 -11.38
CA GLY A 173 3.35 2.49 -10.81
C GLY A 173 1.93 2.23 -10.32
N ILE A 174 1.61 0.99 -9.93
CA ILE A 174 0.24 0.64 -9.52
C ILE A 174 -0.25 1.47 -8.32
N SER A 175 0.62 1.85 -7.39
CA SER A 175 0.26 2.74 -6.27
C SER A 175 -0.05 4.17 -6.74
N GLY A 176 0.73 4.72 -7.68
CA GLY A 176 0.45 6.04 -8.27
C GLY A 176 -0.85 6.07 -9.09
N LEU A 177 -1.10 5.03 -9.90
CA LEU A 177 -2.36 4.85 -10.63
C LEU A 177 -3.56 4.75 -9.66
N MET A 178 -3.39 3.98 -8.58
CA MET A 178 -4.40 3.84 -7.53
C MET A 178 -4.67 5.17 -6.84
N THR A 179 -3.64 5.95 -6.48
CA THR A 179 -3.82 7.30 -5.91
C THR A 179 -4.65 8.20 -6.81
N GLY A 180 -4.41 8.22 -8.12
CA GLY A 180 -5.22 9.01 -9.07
C GLY A 180 -6.70 8.61 -9.06
N LEU A 181 -6.97 7.30 -9.09
CA LEU A 181 -8.34 6.76 -8.99
C LEU A 181 -9.02 7.14 -7.67
N LEU A 182 -8.29 7.04 -6.56
CA LEU A 182 -8.79 7.37 -5.23
C LEU A 182 -9.14 8.85 -5.10
N LEU A 183 -8.26 9.75 -5.55
CA LEU A 183 -8.52 11.21 -5.58
C LEU A 183 -9.74 11.54 -6.44
N ASP A 184 -9.85 10.93 -7.62
CA ASP A 184 -11.00 11.11 -8.49
C ASP A 184 -12.31 10.67 -7.84
N SER A 185 -12.29 9.58 -7.07
CA SER A 185 -13.48 9.01 -6.42
C SER A 185 -14.09 9.91 -5.36
N VAL A 186 -13.30 10.83 -4.79
CA VAL A 186 -13.73 11.79 -3.75
C VAL A 186 -13.84 13.24 -4.26
N GLY A 187 -13.72 13.42 -5.59
CA GLY A 187 -13.95 14.70 -6.26
C GLY A 187 -12.72 15.61 -6.39
N ILE A 188 -11.51 15.11 -6.14
CA ILE A 188 -10.27 15.85 -6.35
C ILE A 188 -9.76 15.54 -7.76
N LYS A 189 -9.78 16.55 -8.63
CA LYS A 189 -9.57 16.36 -10.08
C LYS A 189 -8.23 16.91 -10.60
N ASP A 190 -7.67 17.91 -9.93
CA ASP A 190 -6.41 18.57 -10.33
C ASP A 190 -5.20 17.80 -9.80
N TRP A 191 -4.99 16.61 -10.35
CA TRP A 191 -3.80 15.81 -10.10
C TRP A 191 -3.10 15.47 -11.43
N HIS A 192 -1.79 15.25 -11.38
CA HIS A 192 -1.01 14.90 -12.57
C HIS A 192 0.03 13.81 -12.27
N ILE A 193 0.07 12.75 -13.08
CA ILE A 193 1.03 11.66 -12.98
C ILE A 193 2.25 11.96 -13.84
N THR A 194 3.44 11.89 -13.24
CA THR A 194 4.72 11.95 -13.95
C THR A 194 5.44 10.62 -13.84
N GLU A 195 5.70 9.94 -14.96
CA GLU A 195 6.35 8.63 -15.02
C GLU A 195 7.65 8.71 -15.82
N SER A 196 8.68 8.05 -15.28
CA SER A 196 10.05 8.07 -15.81
C SER A 196 10.22 7.25 -17.09
N SER A 197 9.43 6.19 -17.25
CA SER A 197 9.46 5.27 -18.37
C SER A 197 8.39 5.63 -19.42
N GLN A 198 8.37 4.88 -20.52
CA GLN A 198 7.40 5.05 -21.60
C GLN A 198 6.11 4.22 -21.38
N ARG A 199 5.87 3.74 -20.16
CA ARG A 199 4.67 2.96 -19.82
C ARG A 199 4.27 3.16 -18.37
N ILE A 200 3.01 2.85 -18.08
CA ILE A 200 2.50 2.75 -16.71
C ILE A 200 2.62 1.30 -16.18
N GLY A 201 2.39 1.12 -14.88
CA GLY A 201 2.35 -0.17 -14.18
C GLY A 201 3.57 -0.51 -13.34
N GLY A 202 4.65 0.28 -13.39
CA GLY A 202 5.82 0.08 -12.53
C GLY A 202 6.42 -1.32 -12.73
N ARG A 203 6.57 -2.12 -11.66
CA ARG A 203 7.09 -3.49 -11.76
C ARG A 203 6.11 -4.53 -12.31
N ILE A 204 4.85 -4.18 -12.52
CA ILE A 204 3.92 -5.03 -13.27
C ILE A 204 4.36 -5.02 -14.73
N ARG A 205 4.89 -6.15 -15.20
CA ARG A 205 5.51 -6.28 -16.52
C ARG A 205 5.25 -7.67 -17.09
N THR A 206 4.39 -7.71 -18.10
CA THR A 206 4.17 -8.87 -18.96
C THR A 206 4.96 -8.66 -20.25
N LYS A 207 5.54 -9.72 -20.82
CA LYS A 207 6.21 -9.65 -22.13
C LYS A 207 5.62 -10.64 -23.09
N TYR A 208 5.07 -10.13 -24.19
CA TYR A 208 4.58 -10.90 -25.33
C TYR A 208 5.74 -11.10 -26.30
N LEU A 209 6.12 -12.35 -26.55
CA LEU A 209 7.29 -12.71 -27.35
C LEU A 209 6.90 -12.90 -28.81
N ALA A 210 7.90 -12.92 -29.70
CA ALA A 210 7.72 -13.15 -31.13
C ALA A 210 6.73 -12.17 -31.82
N GLY A 211 6.62 -10.94 -31.31
CA GLY A 211 5.71 -9.92 -31.84
C GLY A 211 4.22 -10.24 -31.61
N SER A 212 3.93 -11.15 -30.68
CA SER A 212 2.56 -11.59 -30.40
C SER A 212 1.72 -10.54 -29.66
N THR A 213 0.42 -10.68 -29.80
CA THR A 213 -0.58 -9.89 -29.07
C THR A 213 -1.09 -10.65 -27.83
N PRO A 214 -1.79 -9.97 -26.90
CA PRO A 214 -2.38 -10.62 -25.74
C PRO A 214 -3.31 -11.79 -26.07
N ASP A 215 -4.09 -11.69 -27.15
CA ASP A 215 -5.02 -12.73 -27.58
C ASP A 215 -4.34 -14.00 -28.11
N GLN A 216 -3.03 -13.94 -28.38
CA GLN A 216 -2.24 -15.07 -28.84
C GLN A 216 -1.57 -15.85 -27.70
N TYR A 217 -1.61 -15.35 -26.45
CA TYR A 217 -1.13 -16.05 -25.25
C TYR A 217 0.34 -16.54 -25.31
N GLN A 218 1.21 -15.82 -26.01
CA GLN A 218 2.64 -16.14 -26.10
C GLN A 218 3.46 -15.19 -25.23
N TYR A 219 3.18 -15.18 -23.92
CA TYR A 219 3.78 -14.22 -22.99
C TYR A 219 4.41 -14.85 -21.76
N GLN A 220 5.17 -14.07 -21.01
CA GLN A 220 5.51 -14.42 -19.64
C GLN A 220 5.59 -13.19 -18.74
N GLU A 221 5.36 -13.43 -17.44
CA GLU A 221 5.42 -12.42 -16.40
C GLU A 221 6.86 -12.17 -15.95
N MET A 222 7.37 -10.99 -16.31
CA MET A 222 8.69 -10.51 -15.93
C MET A 222 8.65 -9.76 -14.58
N GLY A 223 7.45 -9.43 -14.10
CA GLY A 223 7.17 -8.86 -12.77
C GLY A 223 6.46 -9.85 -11.83
N PRO A 224 5.46 -9.42 -11.03
CA PRO A 224 4.61 -10.33 -10.26
C PRO A 224 3.86 -11.29 -11.20
N MET A 225 3.41 -12.44 -10.68
CA MET A 225 2.85 -13.51 -11.54
C MET A 225 1.45 -14.01 -11.15
N ARG A 226 1.05 -13.80 -9.89
CA ARG A 226 -0.06 -14.54 -9.27
C ARG A 226 -0.50 -13.93 -7.94
N PHE A 227 -1.67 -14.35 -7.49
CA PHE A 227 -2.31 -13.91 -6.25
C PHE A 227 -2.81 -15.12 -5.47
N PRO A 228 -2.46 -15.26 -4.18
CA PRO A 228 -3.08 -16.24 -3.31
C PRO A 228 -4.52 -15.80 -3.02
N VAL A 229 -5.44 -16.77 -2.92
CA VAL A 229 -6.88 -16.51 -2.74
C VAL A 229 -7.35 -17.06 -1.40
N SER A 230 -7.10 -18.34 -1.15
CA SER A 230 -7.55 -19.01 0.07
C SER A 230 -6.66 -20.20 0.42
N THR A 231 -6.68 -20.55 1.70
CA THR A 231 -5.95 -21.69 2.27
C THR A 231 -6.93 -22.67 2.87
N LYS A 232 -6.87 -23.93 2.43
CA LYS A 232 -7.58 -25.05 3.05
C LYS A 232 -6.69 -25.69 4.11
N TYR A 233 -7.12 -25.60 5.37
CA TYR A 233 -6.40 -26.14 6.51
C TYR A 233 -6.77 -27.62 6.72
N THR A 234 -5.78 -28.49 6.86
CA THR A 234 -6.00 -29.95 6.92
C THR A 234 -6.48 -30.44 8.28
N ASP A 235 -6.17 -29.72 9.35
CA ASP A 235 -6.56 -30.02 10.73
C ASP A 235 -8.06 -29.78 10.98
N THR A 236 -8.62 -28.70 10.43
CA THR A 236 -10.04 -28.35 10.59
C THR A 236 -10.88 -28.60 9.34
N ASN A 237 -10.25 -28.87 8.19
CA ASN A 237 -10.87 -28.93 6.86
C ASN A 237 -11.58 -27.61 6.44
N GLU A 238 -11.33 -26.51 7.16
CA GLU A 238 -11.83 -25.16 6.85
C GLU A 238 -11.07 -24.58 5.66
N THR A 239 -11.76 -23.79 4.83
CA THR A 239 -11.14 -22.94 3.81
C THR A 239 -11.29 -21.49 4.23
N LEU A 240 -10.17 -20.80 4.40
CA LEU A 240 -10.11 -19.40 4.77
C LEU A 240 -9.58 -18.55 3.62
N ASP A 241 -10.31 -17.49 3.29
CA ASP A 241 -9.83 -16.47 2.36
C ASP A 241 -8.69 -15.65 2.97
N ILE A 242 -7.66 -15.41 2.16
CA ILE A 242 -6.63 -14.43 2.47
C ILE A 242 -7.21 -13.04 2.14
N GLN A 243 -7.50 -12.25 3.17
CA GLN A 243 -8.24 -11.01 3.03
C GLN A 243 -7.46 -9.93 2.26
N ASP A 244 -6.14 -9.94 2.39
CA ASP A 244 -5.23 -8.92 1.86
C ASP A 244 -5.38 -8.77 0.33
N HIS A 245 -5.29 -9.87 -0.40
CA HIS A 245 -5.34 -9.85 -1.86
C HIS A 245 -6.72 -9.53 -2.45
N LYS A 246 -7.78 -9.47 -1.64
CA LYS A 246 -9.13 -9.09 -2.11
C LYS A 246 -9.16 -7.70 -2.73
N MET A 247 -8.32 -6.78 -2.27
CA MET A 247 -8.22 -5.42 -2.83
C MET A 247 -7.83 -5.45 -4.32
N VAL A 248 -7.01 -6.42 -4.73
CA VAL A 248 -6.63 -6.58 -6.14
C VAL A 248 -7.81 -7.02 -7.00
N PHE A 249 -8.64 -7.93 -6.48
CA PHE A 249 -9.84 -8.41 -7.17
C PHE A 249 -10.90 -7.30 -7.27
N GLN A 250 -11.12 -6.57 -6.17
CA GLN A 250 -12.01 -5.41 -6.16
C GLN A 250 -11.57 -4.33 -7.15
N LEU A 251 -10.27 -4.03 -7.23
CA LEU A 251 -9.76 -3.03 -8.17
C LEU A 251 -10.06 -3.42 -9.62
N ALA A 252 -9.85 -4.70 -9.97
CA ALA A 252 -10.20 -5.20 -11.28
C ALA A 252 -11.69 -5.05 -11.59
N ASP A 253 -12.58 -5.35 -10.63
CA ASP A 253 -14.03 -5.19 -10.79
C ASP A 253 -14.40 -3.72 -11.04
N VAL A 254 -13.81 -2.78 -10.28
CA VAL A 254 -14.01 -1.34 -10.47
C VAL A 254 -13.55 -0.90 -11.86
N LEU A 255 -12.34 -1.30 -12.28
CA LEU A 255 -11.81 -0.94 -13.60
C LEU A 255 -12.65 -1.56 -14.74
N ASN A 256 -13.15 -2.78 -14.55
CA ASN A 256 -14.04 -3.41 -15.53
C ASN A 256 -15.34 -2.62 -15.66
N GLN A 257 -15.95 -2.20 -14.55
CA GLN A 257 -17.15 -1.36 -14.57
C GLN A 257 -16.90 -0.03 -15.29
N MET A 258 -15.76 0.61 -15.05
CA MET A 258 -15.38 1.87 -15.69
C MET A 258 -15.11 1.72 -17.21
N ASN A 259 -14.71 0.52 -17.66
CA ASN A 259 -14.31 0.26 -19.05
C ASN A 259 -15.37 -0.51 -19.87
N GLY A 260 -16.64 -0.52 -19.44
CA GLY A 260 -17.74 -1.13 -20.20
C GLY A 260 -17.97 -2.63 -19.91
N GLY A 261 -17.45 -3.14 -18.80
CA GLY A 261 -17.69 -4.49 -18.28
C GLY A 261 -16.67 -5.55 -18.72
N ASN A 262 -16.93 -6.80 -18.30
CA ASN A 262 -15.96 -7.92 -18.39
C ASN A 262 -15.67 -8.42 -19.82
N THR A 263 -16.39 -7.91 -20.83
CA THR A 263 -16.19 -8.25 -22.25
C THR A 263 -15.37 -7.20 -23.00
N SER A 264 -15.05 -6.08 -22.34
CA SER A 264 -14.21 -5.03 -22.89
C SER A 264 -12.80 -5.55 -23.22
N SER A 265 -12.16 -4.97 -24.23
CA SER A 265 -10.76 -5.25 -24.55
C SER A 265 -9.78 -4.87 -23.44
N LEU A 266 -10.24 -4.03 -22.49
CA LEU A 266 -9.50 -3.61 -21.30
C LEU A 266 -9.88 -4.40 -20.04
N ALA A 267 -10.74 -5.42 -20.15
CA ALA A 267 -11.19 -6.17 -18.99
C ALA A 267 -10.05 -6.92 -18.30
N VAL A 268 -9.96 -6.77 -16.99
CA VAL A 268 -9.06 -7.48 -16.10
C VAL A 268 -9.78 -8.71 -15.58
N ASN A 269 -9.62 -9.83 -16.28
CA ASN A 269 -10.25 -11.11 -15.94
C ASN A 269 -9.26 -12.01 -15.21
N PHE A 270 -9.69 -12.66 -14.12
CA PHE A 270 -8.85 -13.63 -13.40
C PHE A 270 -9.07 -15.05 -13.91
N ILE A 271 -7.98 -15.80 -14.01
CA ILE A 271 -7.97 -17.22 -14.32
C ILE A 271 -7.26 -18.01 -13.22
N PRO A 272 -7.53 -19.31 -13.05
CA PRO A 272 -6.82 -20.14 -12.09
C PRO A 272 -5.31 -20.13 -12.34
N TRP A 273 -4.53 -20.11 -11.26
CA TRP A 273 -3.08 -20.34 -11.31
C TRP A 273 -2.74 -21.69 -10.68
N ILE A 274 -1.85 -22.44 -11.34
CA ILE A 274 -1.34 -23.71 -10.81
C ILE A 274 -0.04 -23.40 -10.06
N GLN A 275 -0.08 -23.42 -8.73
CA GLN A 275 1.08 -23.10 -7.89
C GLN A 275 2.14 -24.20 -7.89
N SER A 276 1.71 -25.46 -7.79
CA SER A 276 2.59 -26.63 -7.82
C SER A 276 2.01 -27.68 -8.75
N SER A 277 2.90 -28.37 -9.47
CA SER A 277 2.55 -29.45 -10.39
C SER A 277 3.55 -30.60 -10.20
N PRO A 278 3.13 -31.87 -10.24
CA PRO A 278 3.99 -33.00 -9.88
C PRO A 278 5.21 -33.17 -10.79
N ASN A 279 5.09 -32.84 -12.07
CA ASN A 279 6.08 -33.18 -13.09
C ASN A 279 7.06 -32.05 -13.42
N VAL A 280 6.98 -30.92 -12.70
CA VAL A 280 7.98 -29.84 -12.82
C VAL A 280 9.36 -30.36 -12.41
N PRO A 281 10.46 -29.78 -12.92
CA PRO A 281 11.80 -30.17 -12.51
C PRO A 281 11.98 -29.95 -11.00
N GLY A 282 12.69 -30.87 -10.36
CA GLY A 282 13.04 -30.79 -8.95
C GLY A 282 14.54 -30.57 -8.75
N ASN A 283 14.90 -29.95 -7.63
CA ASN A 283 16.30 -29.83 -7.22
C ASN A 283 16.79 -31.21 -6.76
N SER A 284 17.59 -31.85 -7.60
CA SER A 284 18.11 -33.19 -7.42
C SER A 284 19.51 -33.26 -6.81
N ASN A 285 20.05 -32.10 -6.41
CA ASN A 285 21.41 -31.98 -5.89
C ASN A 285 22.48 -32.66 -6.79
N GLY A 286 22.38 -32.48 -8.10
CA GLY A 286 23.28 -33.04 -9.11
C GLY A 286 22.89 -34.42 -9.64
N PHE A 287 21.88 -35.09 -9.08
CA PHE A 287 21.43 -36.39 -9.62
C PHE A 287 20.77 -36.19 -10.99
N ARG A 288 21.04 -37.10 -11.92
CA ARG A 288 20.40 -37.14 -13.24
C ARG A 288 19.85 -38.53 -13.50
N LEU A 289 18.68 -38.59 -14.14
CA LEU A 289 18.09 -39.84 -14.60
C LEU A 289 19.00 -40.51 -15.65
N PRO A 290 18.83 -41.81 -15.96
CA PRO A 290 19.66 -42.51 -16.96
C PRO A 290 19.66 -41.87 -18.35
N ASN A 291 18.62 -41.09 -18.67
CA ASN A 291 18.51 -40.31 -19.91
C ASN A 291 19.16 -38.91 -19.81
N GLY A 292 19.92 -38.63 -18.75
CA GLY A 292 20.58 -37.35 -18.50
C GLY A 292 19.70 -36.23 -17.94
N ARG A 293 18.38 -36.44 -17.84
CA ARG A 293 17.43 -35.39 -17.43
C ARG A 293 17.33 -35.24 -15.91
N ILE A 294 16.86 -34.06 -15.48
CA ILE A 294 16.52 -33.79 -14.09
C ILE A 294 15.25 -34.56 -13.69
N PRO A 295 15.21 -35.22 -12.51
CA PRO A 295 14.01 -35.86 -12.01
C PRO A 295 12.91 -34.84 -11.65
N SER A 296 11.66 -35.28 -11.74
CA SER A 296 10.53 -34.42 -11.38
C SER A 296 10.39 -34.26 -9.86
N ALA A 297 9.71 -33.18 -9.45
CA ALA A 297 9.36 -32.96 -8.05
C ALA A 297 8.58 -34.15 -7.43
N ALA A 298 7.71 -34.81 -8.20
CA ALA A 298 7.01 -36.00 -7.74
C ALA A 298 7.93 -37.22 -7.56
N GLN A 299 8.88 -37.45 -8.46
CA GLN A 299 9.87 -38.52 -8.30
C GLN A 299 10.69 -38.32 -7.03
N ILE A 300 11.20 -37.09 -6.81
CA ILE A 300 11.95 -36.73 -5.61
C ILE A 300 11.09 -36.92 -4.34
N ARG A 301 9.83 -36.47 -4.33
CA ARG A 301 8.93 -36.68 -3.18
C ARG A 301 8.63 -38.15 -2.92
N ALA A 302 8.51 -38.96 -3.96
CA ALA A 302 8.21 -40.39 -3.82
C ALA A 302 9.41 -41.19 -3.28
N ASN A 303 10.64 -40.84 -3.69
CA ASN A 303 11.84 -41.50 -3.19
C ASN A 303 13.06 -40.57 -3.26
N ARG A 304 13.24 -39.75 -2.23
CA ARG A 304 14.32 -38.74 -2.20
C ARG A 304 15.71 -39.36 -2.34
N THR A 305 16.00 -40.44 -1.61
CA THR A 305 17.33 -41.09 -1.64
C THR A 305 17.67 -41.72 -2.99
N ALA A 306 16.67 -42.09 -3.79
CA ALA A 306 16.90 -42.61 -5.15
C ALA A 306 17.08 -41.52 -6.21
N TYR A 307 16.55 -40.31 -5.99
CA TYR A 307 16.49 -39.25 -7.01
C TYR A 307 17.22 -37.96 -6.62
N THR A 308 17.90 -37.93 -5.48
CA THR A 308 18.76 -36.82 -5.07
C THR A 308 20.11 -37.35 -4.61
N LEU A 309 21.21 -36.72 -5.02
CA LEU A 309 22.50 -37.04 -4.39
C LEU A 309 22.49 -36.57 -2.94
N PRO A 310 23.24 -37.24 -2.04
CA PRO A 310 23.38 -36.80 -0.66
C PRO A 310 23.83 -35.34 -0.61
N SER A 311 23.15 -34.53 0.22
CA SER A 311 23.62 -33.19 0.55
C SER A 311 25.03 -33.27 1.16
N ALA A 312 25.80 -32.20 1.02
CA ALA A 312 27.05 -32.09 1.76
C ALA A 312 26.77 -32.29 3.25
N ALA A 313 27.59 -33.11 3.91
CA ALA A 313 27.45 -33.31 5.34
C ALA A 313 27.69 -31.99 6.07
N GLY A 314 26.81 -31.68 7.00
CA GLY A 314 26.97 -30.58 7.91
C GLY A 314 28.24 -30.72 8.77
N PRO A 315 28.83 -29.62 9.24
CA PRO A 315 29.95 -29.68 10.18
C PRO A 315 29.59 -30.39 11.50
N ASP A 316 28.33 -30.30 11.93
CA ASP A 316 27.82 -30.91 13.17
C ASP A 316 26.29 -31.18 13.06
N PRO A 317 25.86 -32.42 12.77
CA PRO A 317 24.45 -32.74 12.59
C PRO A 317 23.58 -32.59 13.85
N GLU A 318 24.13 -32.87 15.04
CA GLU A 318 23.38 -32.75 16.29
C GLU A 318 23.11 -31.28 16.63
N ALA A 319 24.15 -30.43 16.46
CA ALA A 319 23.97 -28.99 16.60
C ALA A 319 23.01 -28.41 15.56
N GLN A 320 22.94 -28.98 14.35
CA GLN A 320 22.01 -28.55 13.31
C GLN A 320 20.56 -28.87 13.65
N GLU A 321 20.28 -30.10 14.08
CA GLU A 321 18.95 -30.53 14.48
C GLU A 321 18.47 -29.69 15.66
N HIS A 322 19.30 -29.55 16.70
CA HIS A 322 18.98 -28.73 17.87
C HIS A 322 18.74 -27.25 17.51
N ALA A 323 19.60 -26.66 16.68
CA ALA A 323 19.44 -25.26 16.24
C ALA A 323 18.14 -25.04 15.45
N THR A 324 17.77 -26.00 14.59
CA THR A 324 16.54 -25.94 13.79
C THR A 324 15.31 -26.03 14.70
N GLU A 325 15.27 -26.98 15.62
CA GLU A 325 14.15 -27.13 16.57
C GLU A 325 13.96 -25.89 17.44
N GLN A 326 15.05 -25.35 18.00
CA GLN A 326 14.99 -24.15 18.83
C GLN A 326 14.59 -22.90 18.04
N PHE A 327 15.00 -22.80 16.77
CA PHE A 327 14.52 -21.72 15.91
C PHE A 327 13.03 -21.85 15.61
N GLU A 328 12.55 -23.03 15.23
CA GLU A 328 11.12 -23.28 14.97
C GLU A 328 10.26 -22.97 16.20
N GLU A 329 10.73 -23.34 17.39
CA GLU A 329 10.09 -23.00 18.67
C GLU A 329 10.04 -21.47 18.91
N PHE A 330 11.14 -20.76 18.63
CA PHE A 330 11.22 -19.31 18.77
C PHE A 330 10.29 -18.55 17.80
N VAL A 331 10.28 -18.94 16.52
CA VAL A 331 9.38 -18.32 15.53
C VAL A 331 7.93 -18.67 15.86
N GLY A 332 7.67 -19.91 16.29
CA GLY A 332 6.37 -20.35 16.77
C GLY A 332 5.27 -20.29 15.70
N VAL A 333 5.60 -20.66 14.45
CA VAL A 333 4.61 -20.68 13.35
C VAL A 333 3.63 -21.83 13.55
N THR A 334 2.43 -21.50 14.04
CA THR A 334 1.33 -22.45 14.17
C THR A 334 0.27 -22.21 13.09
N PRO A 335 -0.62 -23.19 12.81
CA PRO A 335 -1.79 -22.96 11.96
C PRO A 335 -2.62 -21.74 12.39
N ASP A 336 -2.70 -21.44 13.69
CA ASP A 336 -3.40 -20.26 14.20
C ASP A 336 -2.69 -18.94 13.87
N VAL A 337 -1.36 -18.92 13.87
CA VAL A 337 -0.57 -17.77 13.38
C VAL A 337 -0.84 -17.53 11.90
N LEU A 338 -0.82 -18.59 11.07
CA LEU A 338 -1.11 -18.48 9.64
C LEU A 338 -2.55 -18.03 9.36
N ARG A 339 -3.52 -18.48 10.17
CA ARG A 339 -4.91 -17.99 10.15
C ARG A 339 -4.98 -16.51 10.53
N SER A 340 -4.26 -16.09 11.56
CA SER A 340 -4.20 -14.69 12.01
C SER A 340 -3.70 -13.79 10.89
N ILE A 341 -2.58 -14.15 10.25
CA ILE A 341 -2.02 -13.42 9.10
C ILE A 341 -3.05 -13.34 7.96
N SER A 342 -3.66 -14.46 7.59
CA SER A 342 -4.63 -14.50 6.49
C SER A 342 -5.89 -13.65 6.75
N LYS A 343 -6.29 -13.48 8.02
CA LYS A 343 -7.43 -12.65 8.43
C LYS A 343 -7.07 -11.16 8.54
N ASN A 344 -5.93 -10.85 9.18
CA ASN A 344 -5.47 -9.49 9.43
C ASN A 344 -3.94 -9.45 9.59
N VAL A 345 -3.24 -9.20 8.48
CA VAL A 345 -1.78 -9.12 8.44
C VAL A 345 -1.20 -7.98 9.29
N TYR A 346 -1.91 -6.87 9.47
CA TYR A 346 -1.43 -5.73 10.26
C TYR A 346 -1.38 -6.07 11.74
N LYS A 347 -2.42 -6.75 12.25
CA LYS A 347 -2.43 -7.25 13.62
C LYS A 347 -1.35 -8.30 13.83
N ALA A 348 -1.21 -9.25 12.90
CA ALA A 348 -0.17 -10.26 12.97
C ALA A 348 1.24 -9.66 12.91
N HIS A 349 1.46 -8.60 12.13
CA HIS A 349 2.73 -7.88 12.07
C HIS A 349 3.05 -7.25 13.42
N LYS A 350 2.09 -6.57 14.04
CA LYS A 350 2.28 -6.03 15.39
C LYS A 350 2.64 -7.13 16.39
N GLU A 351 1.92 -8.24 16.39
CA GLU A 351 2.21 -9.38 17.27
C GLU A 351 3.63 -9.93 17.04
N ALA A 352 4.12 -9.95 15.80
CA ALA A 352 5.49 -10.36 15.48
C ALA A 352 6.55 -9.35 15.98
N VAL A 353 6.28 -8.04 15.86
CA VAL A 353 7.14 -6.98 16.44
C VAL A 353 7.18 -7.11 17.97
N ASP A 354 6.03 -7.25 18.62
CA ASP A 354 5.91 -7.36 20.09
C ASP A 354 6.61 -8.64 20.63
N LYS A 355 6.64 -9.72 19.84
CA LYS A 355 7.41 -10.94 20.13
C LYS A 355 8.94 -10.78 19.93
N GLY A 356 9.39 -9.68 19.35
CA GLY A 356 10.80 -9.43 19.05
C GLY A 356 11.33 -10.16 17.81
N LEU A 357 10.46 -10.65 16.91
CA LEU A 357 10.88 -11.37 15.71
C LEU A 357 11.65 -10.46 14.72
N PHE A 358 11.42 -9.15 14.77
CA PHE A 358 12.14 -8.17 13.96
C PHE A 358 13.53 -7.78 14.50
N ASN A 359 13.86 -8.20 15.73
CA ASN A 359 15.17 -7.96 16.35
C ASN A 359 16.25 -8.92 15.82
N TRP A 360 15.82 -9.97 15.12
CA TRP A 360 16.68 -11.04 14.69
C TRP A 360 16.46 -11.39 13.22
N SER A 361 17.56 -11.70 12.55
CA SER A 361 17.55 -12.65 11.44
C SER A 361 17.79 -14.03 12.00
N GLU A 362 17.37 -15.07 11.29
CA GLU A 362 17.67 -16.46 11.63
C GLU A 362 19.16 -16.66 11.94
N ALA A 363 20.07 -16.20 11.05
CA ALA A 363 21.52 -16.32 11.25
C ALA A 363 21.99 -15.70 12.57
N ALA A 364 21.56 -14.46 12.85
CA ALA A 364 21.91 -13.74 14.09
C ALA A 364 21.32 -14.42 15.34
N TYR A 365 20.08 -14.94 15.27
CA TYR A 365 19.46 -15.65 16.39
C TYR A 365 20.25 -16.92 16.72
N LEU A 366 20.50 -17.77 15.73
CA LEU A 366 21.29 -18.98 15.91
C LEU A 366 22.69 -18.65 16.44
N LYS A 367 23.34 -17.62 15.88
CA LYS A 367 24.71 -17.27 16.25
C LYS A 367 24.83 -16.71 17.66
N TYR A 368 23.99 -15.75 18.02
CA TYR A 368 24.18 -14.93 19.22
C TYR A 368 23.21 -15.28 20.35
N ALA A 369 21.99 -15.71 20.05
CA ALA A 369 21.03 -16.13 21.07
C ALA A 369 21.23 -17.60 21.46
N LEU A 370 21.43 -18.49 20.47
CA LEU A 370 21.67 -19.92 20.71
C LEU A 370 23.15 -20.32 20.79
N ASN A 371 24.07 -19.37 20.58
CA ASN A 371 25.52 -19.60 20.64
C ASN A 371 26.01 -20.74 19.71
N VAL A 372 25.38 -20.87 18.54
CA VAL A 372 25.73 -21.90 17.55
C VAL A 372 27.06 -21.53 16.85
N SER A 373 27.83 -22.54 16.44
CA SER A 373 29.10 -22.34 15.76
C SER A 373 28.91 -21.62 14.41
N ALA A 374 29.91 -20.84 13.97
CA ALA A 374 29.78 -20.08 12.73
C ALA A 374 29.55 -20.99 11.51
N ASP A 375 30.23 -22.14 11.46
CA ASP A 375 30.10 -23.11 10.37
C ASP A 375 28.69 -23.74 10.32
N VAL A 376 28.07 -24.02 11.47
CA VAL A 376 26.69 -24.53 11.51
C VAL A 376 25.70 -23.44 11.09
N VAL A 377 25.90 -22.19 11.54
CA VAL A 377 25.03 -21.06 11.15
C VAL A 377 25.09 -20.80 9.64
N ASP A 378 26.29 -20.78 9.05
CA ASP A 378 26.47 -20.63 7.60
C ASP A 378 25.84 -21.78 6.84
N PHE A 379 25.98 -23.01 7.34
CA PHE A 379 25.35 -24.17 6.70
C PHE A 379 23.81 -24.10 6.71
N LEU A 380 23.20 -23.69 7.82
CA LEU A 380 21.73 -23.62 7.95
C LEU A 380 21.13 -22.42 7.22
N THR A 381 21.76 -21.26 7.33
CA THR A 381 21.13 -19.97 6.99
C THR A 381 21.88 -19.20 5.91
N GLY A 382 23.12 -19.62 5.59
CA GLY A 382 24.07 -18.83 4.81
C GLY A 382 24.33 -17.48 5.48
N ASN A 383 23.97 -16.41 4.76
CA ASN A 383 24.12 -15.02 5.21
C ASN A 383 22.76 -14.32 5.35
N ALA A 384 21.72 -15.04 5.80
CA ALA A 384 20.39 -14.48 5.99
C ALA A 384 20.41 -13.30 6.97
N ASN A 385 19.97 -12.12 6.51
CA ASN A 385 19.93 -10.88 7.30
C ASN A 385 18.55 -10.20 7.27
N SER A 386 17.54 -10.92 6.77
CA SER A 386 16.15 -10.47 6.79
C SER A 386 15.54 -10.67 8.17
N PRO A 387 14.59 -9.81 8.61
CA PRO A 387 13.84 -10.04 9.82
C PRO A 387 12.97 -11.30 9.69
N ILE A 388 12.63 -11.92 10.82
CA ILE A 388 11.77 -13.11 10.87
C ILE A 388 10.31 -12.66 10.72
N TRP A 389 9.83 -12.59 9.47
CA TRP A 389 8.46 -12.16 9.17
C TRP A 389 7.73 -13.15 8.26
N GLU A 390 6.83 -13.93 8.85
CA GLU A 390 6.27 -15.17 8.29
C GLU A 390 5.03 -14.98 7.39
N TYR A 391 4.78 -13.76 6.90
CA TYR A 391 3.66 -13.52 5.98
C TYR A 391 3.79 -14.31 4.67
N ASP A 392 5.02 -14.50 4.17
CA ASP A 392 5.28 -15.29 2.97
C ASP A 392 4.93 -16.76 3.18
N THR A 393 5.16 -17.32 4.37
CA THR A 393 4.74 -18.68 4.73
C THR A 393 3.22 -18.84 4.64
N ALA A 394 2.46 -17.86 5.16
CA ALA A 394 1.01 -17.86 5.04
C ALA A 394 0.53 -17.74 3.59
N TYR A 395 1.14 -16.86 2.79
CA TYR A 395 0.74 -16.61 1.41
C TYR A 395 1.10 -17.77 0.48
N PHE A 396 2.34 -18.29 0.57
CA PHE A 396 2.77 -19.45 -0.23
C PHE A 396 2.12 -20.76 0.21
N GLY A 397 1.58 -20.82 1.43
CA GLY A 397 0.74 -21.91 1.92
C GLY A 397 -0.68 -21.95 1.33
N ALA A 398 -1.08 -20.96 0.53
CA ALA A 398 -2.40 -20.93 -0.10
C ALA A 398 -2.65 -22.16 -0.99
N THR A 399 -3.87 -22.68 -0.92
CA THR A 399 -4.31 -23.83 -1.72
C THR A 399 -5.01 -23.40 -3.00
N THR A 400 -5.51 -22.17 -3.05
CA THR A 400 -6.17 -21.59 -4.22
C THR A 400 -5.43 -20.34 -4.67
N TRP A 401 -5.17 -20.26 -5.98
CA TRP A 401 -4.43 -19.16 -6.60
C TRP A 401 -5.12 -18.67 -7.87
N ARG A 402 -4.91 -17.39 -8.18
CA ARG A 402 -5.34 -16.77 -9.44
C ARG A 402 -4.19 -16.02 -10.09
N THR A 403 -4.31 -15.81 -11.40
CA THR A 403 -3.51 -14.88 -12.19
C THR A 403 -4.45 -14.09 -13.11
N ILE A 404 -3.93 -13.14 -13.88
CA ILE A 404 -4.74 -12.33 -14.81
C ILE A 404 -4.63 -12.90 -16.22
N ASP A 405 -5.78 -13.08 -16.86
CA ASP A 405 -5.89 -13.53 -18.24
C ASP A 405 -5.16 -12.57 -19.17
N LYS A 406 -4.43 -13.13 -20.13
CA LYS A 406 -3.62 -12.38 -21.10
C LYS A 406 -2.51 -11.51 -20.48
N GLY A 407 -2.24 -11.66 -19.19
CA GLY A 407 -1.08 -11.10 -18.50
C GLY A 407 -1.43 -10.05 -17.46
N LEU A 408 -0.61 -9.95 -16.40
CA LEU A 408 -0.82 -8.99 -15.32
C LEU A 408 -0.74 -7.53 -15.78
N GLU A 409 -0.08 -7.23 -16.91
CA GLU A 409 -0.09 -5.90 -17.52
C GLU A 409 -1.49 -5.46 -18.00
N SER A 410 -2.48 -6.36 -18.10
CA SER A 410 -3.87 -5.97 -18.30
C SER A 410 -4.40 -5.06 -17.18
N LEU A 411 -3.93 -5.23 -15.93
CA LEU A 411 -4.34 -4.40 -14.80
C LEU A 411 -3.95 -2.92 -14.96
N PRO A 412 -2.66 -2.54 -15.12
CA PRO A 412 -2.30 -1.15 -15.37
C PRO A 412 -2.84 -0.64 -16.72
N ARG A 413 -3.01 -1.49 -17.74
CA ARG A 413 -3.59 -1.09 -19.02
C ARG A 413 -5.04 -0.61 -18.89
N ALA A 414 -5.82 -1.21 -18.00
CA ALA A 414 -7.20 -0.79 -17.74
C ALA A 414 -7.30 0.62 -17.11
N PHE A 415 -6.22 1.15 -16.54
CA PHE A 415 -6.17 2.55 -16.10
C PHE A 415 -5.95 3.54 -17.24
N TRP A 416 -5.36 3.11 -18.37
CA TRP A 416 -4.89 4.01 -19.43
C TRP A 416 -5.92 5.07 -19.86
N PRO A 417 -7.20 4.70 -20.18
CA PRO A 417 -8.19 5.69 -20.62
C PRO A 417 -8.53 6.75 -19.56
N HIS A 418 -8.30 6.44 -18.28
CA HIS A 418 -8.68 7.28 -17.15
C HIS A 418 -7.55 8.23 -16.69
N VAL A 419 -6.32 7.98 -17.15
CA VAL A 419 -5.13 8.72 -16.71
C VAL A 419 -4.40 9.43 -17.86
N GLN A 420 -4.59 9.02 -19.12
CA GLN A 420 -3.79 9.51 -20.25
C GLN A 420 -3.79 11.05 -20.40
N ASP A 421 -4.90 11.72 -20.09
CA ASP A 421 -5.03 13.18 -20.19
C ASP A 421 -4.32 13.94 -19.04
N ARG A 422 -3.91 13.21 -17.99
CA ARG A 422 -3.23 13.72 -16.78
C ARG A 422 -1.93 12.94 -16.53
N LEU A 423 -1.26 12.52 -17.60
CA LEU A 423 -0.06 11.68 -17.56
C LEU A 423 1.05 12.28 -18.43
N THR A 424 2.26 12.33 -17.88
CA THR A 424 3.49 12.56 -18.65
C THR A 424 4.41 11.38 -18.52
N LEU A 425 4.70 10.72 -19.64
CA LEU A 425 5.67 9.62 -19.75
C LEU A 425 7.07 10.15 -20.09
N GLY A 426 8.09 9.35 -19.78
CA GLY A 426 9.49 9.65 -20.09
C GLY A 426 10.14 10.78 -19.29
N ARG A 427 9.48 11.30 -18.25
CA ARG A 427 10.01 12.42 -17.46
C ARG A 427 10.64 11.91 -16.16
N LYS A 428 11.96 12.00 -16.08
CA LYS A 428 12.74 11.56 -14.91
C LYS A 428 12.83 12.68 -13.89
N ILE A 429 12.08 12.55 -12.80
CA ILE A 429 12.24 13.44 -11.64
C ILE A 429 13.60 13.18 -10.98
N THR A 430 14.25 14.26 -10.57
CA THR A 430 15.60 14.31 -9.99
C THR A 430 15.64 15.07 -8.67
N GLY A 431 14.53 15.67 -8.24
CA GLY A 431 14.48 16.46 -7.02
C GLY A 431 13.09 16.84 -6.58
N LEU A 432 12.98 17.17 -5.30
CA LEU A 432 11.83 17.82 -4.68
C LEU A 432 12.33 19.07 -3.95
N LYS A 433 11.58 20.16 -4.03
CA LYS A 433 11.89 21.40 -3.31
C LYS A 433 10.63 21.92 -2.62
N HIS A 434 10.71 22.11 -1.31
CA HIS A 434 9.65 22.75 -0.54
C HIS A 434 9.94 24.23 -0.39
N ASP A 435 8.93 25.06 -0.62
CA ASP A 435 8.98 26.49 -0.38
C ASP A 435 8.26 26.83 0.92
N ASN A 436 9.00 27.29 1.92
CA ASN A 436 8.46 27.64 3.22
C ASN A 436 7.56 28.88 3.19
N ALA A 437 7.71 29.77 2.20
CA ALA A 437 6.90 30.98 2.09
C ALA A 437 5.49 30.68 1.58
N THR A 438 5.38 29.76 0.62
CA THR A 438 4.10 29.37 0.00
C THR A 438 3.51 28.09 0.61
N GLY A 439 4.34 27.28 1.27
CA GLY A 439 3.97 25.94 1.75
C GLY A 439 3.81 24.93 0.63
N GLN A 440 4.27 25.23 -0.59
CA GLN A 440 4.12 24.38 -1.77
C GLN A 440 5.36 23.51 -2.01
N VAL A 441 5.19 22.44 -2.80
CA VAL A 441 6.26 21.54 -3.21
C VAL A 441 6.44 21.58 -4.72
N SER A 442 7.69 21.61 -5.18
CA SER A 442 8.03 21.55 -6.60
C SER A 442 8.76 20.25 -6.92
N ILE A 443 8.37 19.62 -8.03
CA ILE A 443 9.09 18.47 -8.59
C ILE A 443 10.09 18.99 -9.63
N GLU A 444 11.31 18.47 -9.64
CA GLU A 444 12.40 18.94 -10.50
C GLU A 444 12.88 17.86 -11.48
N TRP A 445 13.06 18.21 -12.75
CA TRP A 445 13.58 17.30 -13.78
C TRP A 445 14.53 18.01 -14.75
N ARG A 446 15.15 17.23 -15.63
CA ARG A 446 15.94 17.71 -16.76
C ARG A 446 15.42 17.07 -18.04
N GLN A 447 15.20 17.88 -19.07
CA GLN A 447 14.92 17.36 -20.41
C GLN A 447 16.21 16.89 -21.09
N ASP A 448 17.26 17.71 -21.01
CA ASP A 448 18.62 17.32 -21.35
C ASP A 448 19.35 16.87 -20.08
N PRO A 449 19.77 15.60 -19.96
CA PRO A 449 20.51 15.11 -18.79
C PRO A 449 21.77 15.90 -18.44
N PHE A 450 22.37 16.60 -19.41
CA PHE A 450 23.57 17.41 -19.23
C PHE A 450 23.28 18.88 -18.87
N ALA A 451 22.01 19.29 -18.84
CA ALA A 451 21.64 20.63 -18.40
C ALA A 451 22.02 20.87 -16.93
N MET A 452 22.66 22.00 -16.66
CA MET A 452 23.06 22.36 -15.30
C MET A 452 21.84 22.69 -14.43
N GLU A 453 20.94 23.52 -14.97
CA GLU A 453 19.71 23.95 -14.30
C GLU A 453 18.58 22.94 -14.49
N THR A 454 17.74 22.78 -13.46
CA THR A 454 16.52 21.98 -13.51
C THR A 454 15.36 22.77 -14.10
N GLN A 455 14.42 22.05 -14.70
CA GLN A 455 13.06 22.52 -14.86
C GLN A 455 12.26 22.07 -13.63
N SER A 456 11.22 22.83 -13.28
CA SER A 456 10.38 22.52 -12.14
C SER A 456 8.93 22.86 -12.39
N GLU A 457 8.04 22.16 -11.68
CA GLU A 457 6.62 22.47 -11.62
C GLU A 457 6.14 22.37 -10.17
N THR A 458 5.30 23.32 -9.76
CA THR A 458 4.86 23.50 -8.38
C THR A 458 3.44 22.96 -8.17
N TYR A 459 3.24 22.39 -6.98
CA TYR A 459 2.03 21.70 -6.52
C TYR A 459 1.79 22.01 -5.04
N ASP A 460 0.55 21.83 -4.59
CA ASP A 460 0.24 21.91 -3.16
C ASP A 460 0.75 20.69 -2.40
N TYR A 461 0.70 19.51 -3.03
CA TYR A 461 1.18 18.24 -2.47
C TYR A 461 1.88 17.38 -3.52
N ALA A 462 2.77 16.51 -3.07
CA ALA A 462 3.40 15.48 -3.90
C ALA A 462 3.21 14.10 -3.26
N VAL A 463 2.57 13.18 -3.99
CA VAL A 463 2.52 11.75 -3.66
C VAL A 463 3.58 11.04 -4.49
N VAL A 464 4.61 10.51 -3.83
CA VAL A 464 5.77 9.88 -4.45
C VAL A 464 5.63 8.37 -4.38
N SER A 465 5.33 7.76 -5.52
CA SER A 465 5.22 6.30 -5.69
C SER A 465 6.51 5.63 -6.16
N VAL A 466 7.57 6.42 -6.36
CA VAL A 466 8.88 5.97 -6.83
C VAL A 466 9.61 5.21 -5.72
N PRO A 467 10.24 4.05 -6.01
CA PRO A 467 10.96 3.30 -4.98
C PRO A 467 12.15 4.09 -4.43
N PHE A 468 12.46 3.88 -3.15
CA PHE A 468 13.58 4.54 -2.47
C PHE A 468 14.95 4.28 -3.09
N SER A 469 15.13 3.19 -3.81
CA SER A 469 16.31 2.92 -4.64
C SER A 469 16.57 4.00 -5.70
N LYS A 470 15.52 4.71 -6.16
CA LYS A 470 15.63 5.86 -7.07
C LYS A 470 15.51 7.20 -6.36
N VAL A 471 14.60 7.32 -5.39
CA VAL A 471 14.41 8.57 -4.62
C VAL A 471 15.69 8.98 -3.89
N ARG A 472 16.52 8.03 -3.41
CA ARG A 472 17.81 8.35 -2.76
C ARG A 472 18.84 9.03 -3.67
N LEU A 473 18.59 9.09 -4.97
CA LEU A 473 19.42 9.81 -5.94
C LEU A 473 18.93 11.23 -6.21
N TRP A 474 17.81 11.64 -5.59
CA TRP A 474 17.22 12.95 -5.79
C TRP A 474 17.81 14.01 -4.87
N LYS A 475 17.74 15.27 -5.30
CA LYS A 475 17.91 16.41 -4.40
C LYS A 475 16.61 16.60 -3.62
N LEU A 476 16.64 16.37 -2.31
CA LEU A 476 15.44 16.38 -1.46
C LEU A 476 15.48 17.52 -0.44
N PRO A 477 14.33 17.97 0.08
CA PRO A 477 14.27 18.73 1.32
C PRO A 477 14.92 17.93 2.46
N LYS A 478 15.32 18.62 3.52
CA LYS A 478 15.86 17.96 4.71
C LYS A 478 14.71 17.36 5.53
N PHE A 479 14.26 16.17 5.12
CA PHE A 479 13.34 15.32 5.88
C PHE A 479 13.90 14.99 7.27
N SER A 480 13.04 14.48 8.14
CA SER A 480 13.42 13.95 9.45
C SER A 480 14.57 12.95 9.32
N SER A 481 15.36 12.82 10.39
CA SER A 481 16.49 11.86 10.39
C SER A 481 16.02 10.43 10.09
N LEU A 482 14.84 10.05 10.60
CA LEU A 482 14.29 8.72 10.39
C LEU A 482 13.89 8.49 8.93
N LEU A 483 13.13 9.41 8.32
CA LEU A 483 12.72 9.30 6.92
C LEU A 483 13.91 9.43 5.96
N SER A 484 14.86 10.32 6.25
CA SER A 484 16.10 10.45 5.47
C SER A 484 16.91 9.16 5.46
N ARG A 485 17.05 8.50 6.61
CA ARG A 485 17.71 7.18 6.69
C ARG A 485 16.92 6.13 5.93
N ALA A 486 15.60 6.07 6.12
CA ALA A 486 14.75 5.12 5.39
C ALA A 486 14.90 5.23 3.87
N ILE A 487 14.87 6.45 3.32
CA ILE A 487 15.08 6.69 1.89
C ILE A 487 16.47 6.21 1.45
N THR A 488 17.51 6.55 2.22
CA THR A 488 18.91 6.31 1.82
C THR A 488 19.38 4.87 2.04
N THR A 489 18.83 4.12 3.00
CA THR A 489 19.36 2.82 3.42
C THR A 489 18.41 1.64 3.26
N MET A 490 17.11 1.84 3.01
CA MET A 490 16.16 0.75 2.80
C MET A 490 16.70 -0.24 1.77
N ASN A 491 16.77 -1.52 2.15
CA ASN A 491 17.33 -2.57 1.29
C ASN A 491 16.31 -3.06 0.26
N TYR A 492 16.81 -3.49 -0.90
CA TYR A 492 16.02 -4.07 -1.99
C TYR A 492 16.64 -5.38 -2.47
N GLN A 493 15.80 -6.35 -2.78
CA GLN A 493 16.22 -7.66 -3.28
C GLN A 493 16.54 -7.62 -4.78
N GLN A 494 17.55 -8.38 -5.19
CA GLN A 494 17.84 -8.67 -6.59
C GLN A 494 16.88 -9.73 -7.14
N SER A 495 16.50 -9.59 -8.41
CA SER A 495 15.78 -10.63 -9.16
C SER A 495 16.08 -10.54 -10.64
N CYS A 496 16.21 -11.68 -11.30
CA CYS A 496 16.28 -11.76 -12.75
C CYS A 496 15.44 -12.91 -13.32
N LYS A 497 14.83 -12.65 -14.47
CA LYS A 497 13.94 -13.56 -15.17
C LYS A 497 14.32 -13.68 -16.64
N ILE A 498 14.20 -14.90 -17.19
CA ILE A 498 14.35 -15.18 -18.62
C ILE A 498 13.14 -15.97 -19.12
N ALA A 499 12.47 -15.41 -20.13
CA ALA A 499 11.38 -16.03 -20.85
C ALA A 499 11.88 -16.57 -22.19
N LEU A 500 11.55 -17.82 -22.52
CA LEU A 500 11.96 -18.50 -23.75
C LEU A 500 10.75 -18.95 -24.54
N HIS A 501 10.71 -18.60 -25.83
CA HIS A 501 9.60 -18.91 -26.72
C HIS A 501 9.86 -20.18 -27.55
N TYR A 502 8.87 -21.08 -27.56
CA TYR A 502 8.92 -22.38 -28.22
C TYR A 502 7.80 -22.54 -29.25
N LYS A 503 8.08 -23.29 -30.32
CA LYS A 503 7.14 -23.55 -31.44
C LYS A 503 5.85 -24.23 -30.99
N THR A 504 5.96 -25.09 -29.98
CA THR A 504 4.83 -25.83 -29.39
C THR A 504 4.98 -25.91 -27.87
N ARG A 505 3.89 -26.26 -27.20
CA ARG A 505 3.87 -26.56 -25.75
C ARG A 505 4.34 -27.99 -25.48
N PHE A 506 5.52 -28.34 -25.98
CA PHE A 506 6.04 -29.71 -25.96
C PHE A 506 6.09 -30.31 -24.54
N TRP A 507 6.30 -29.48 -23.51
CA TRP A 507 6.32 -29.90 -22.10
C TRP A 507 5.00 -30.53 -21.64
N GLU A 508 3.87 -30.15 -22.23
CA GLU A 508 2.55 -30.73 -21.94
C GLU A 508 2.34 -32.09 -22.63
N LYS A 509 3.21 -32.46 -23.58
CA LYS A 509 3.16 -33.71 -24.34
C LYS A 509 4.24 -34.71 -23.94
N LEU A 510 5.06 -34.35 -22.96
CA LEU A 510 6.02 -35.27 -22.34
C LEU A 510 5.29 -36.40 -21.59
N SER A 511 6.01 -37.48 -21.34
CA SER A 511 5.54 -38.58 -20.48
C SER A 511 6.45 -38.66 -19.25
N PRO A 512 5.96 -38.27 -18.04
CA PRO A 512 4.65 -37.67 -17.78
C PRO A 512 4.59 -36.17 -18.17
N PRO A 513 3.38 -35.60 -18.40
CA PRO A 513 3.23 -34.23 -18.89
C PRO A 513 3.41 -33.18 -17.79
N ILE A 514 3.95 -32.01 -18.14
CA ILE A 514 4.08 -30.87 -17.22
C ILE A 514 2.92 -29.89 -17.47
N ILE A 515 2.06 -29.70 -16.47
CA ILE A 515 0.87 -28.85 -16.58
C ILE A 515 0.95 -27.74 -15.53
N GLY A 516 1.33 -26.54 -15.97
CA GLY A 516 1.56 -25.37 -15.10
C GLY A 516 2.60 -25.62 -13.99
N GLY A 517 2.61 -24.73 -13.00
CA GLY A 517 3.49 -24.84 -11.83
C GLY A 517 4.89 -24.26 -12.03
N CYS A 518 5.60 -24.12 -10.92
CA CYS A 518 7.01 -23.76 -10.87
C CYS A 518 7.80 -24.89 -10.20
N GLY A 519 8.87 -25.33 -10.85
CA GLY A 519 9.86 -26.25 -10.29
C GLY A 519 11.15 -25.51 -9.93
N ALA A 520 11.94 -26.10 -9.05
CA ALA A 520 13.28 -25.61 -8.72
C ALA A 520 14.31 -26.53 -9.37
N THR A 521 15.48 -26.00 -9.71
CA THR A 521 16.58 -26.77 -10.30
C THR A 521 17.86 -26.58 -9.49
N ASP A 522 18.78 -27.52 -9.61
CA ASP A 522 20.17 -27.42 -9.14
C ASP A 522 21.11 -26.82 -10.21
N ILE A 523 20.61 -26.51 -11.40
CA ILE A 523 21.41 -25.95 -12.48
C ILE A 523 21.83 -24.52 -12.12
N PRO A 524 23.14 -24.20 -12.12
CA PRO A 524 23.62 -22.87 -11.77
C PRO A 524 22.97 -21.76 -12.62
N GLY A 525 22.53 -20.69 -11.95
CA GLY A 525 21.96 -19.51 -12.61
C GLY A 525 20.51 -19.64 -13.08
N VAL A 526 19.85 -20.80 -12.91
CA VAL A 526 18.44 -21.00 -13.31
C VAL A 526 17.47 -20.59 -12.22
N GLY A 527 17.69 -21.02 -10.98
CA GLY A 527 16.72 -20.87 -9.89
C GLY A 527 15.48 -21.73 -10.15
N SER A 528 14.36 -21.08 -10.46
CA SER A 528 13.08 -21.74 -10.74
C SER A 528 12.71 -21.72 -12.23
N VAL A 529 12.04 -22.78 -12.68
CA VAL A 529 11.44 -22.90 -14.02
C VAL A 529 9.92 -22.93 -13.88
N CYS A 530 9.22 -21.99 -14.51
CA CYS A 530 7.76 -21.92 -14.42
C CYS A 530 7.08 -22.09 -15.78
N TYR A 531 6.00 -22.87 -15.78
CA TYR A 531 5.21 -23.18 -16.97
C TYR A 531 3.90 -22.40 -16.94
N PRO A 532 3.39 -21.94 -18.10
CA PRO A 532 2.14 -21.19 -18.15
C PRO A 532 0.95 -21.98 -17.60
N ALA A 533 0.13 -21.32 -16.77
CA ALA A 533 -1.12 -21.88 -16.25
C ALA A 533 -2.33 -21.68 -17.21
N TYR A 534 -2.12 -21.06 -18.36
CA TYR A 534 -3.15 -20.75 -19.36
C TYR A 534 -2.92 -21.54 -20.65
N LYS A 535 -3.99 -21.65 -21.46
CA LYS A 535 -4.02 -22.37 -22.74
C LYS A 535 -3.40 -23.78 -22.67
N ILE A 536 -3.64 -24.46 -21.56
CA ILE A 536 -3.25 -25.87 -21.36
C ILE A 536 -3.89 -26.71 -22.47
N ASN A 537 -3.12 -27.68 -22.99
CA ASN A 537 -3.46 -28.57 -24.11
C ASN A 537 -3.57 -27.90 -25.48
N SER A 538 -3.28 -26.60 -25.61
CA SER A 538 -3.24 -25.97 -26.94
C SER A 538 -2.05 -26.46 -27.77
N THR A 539 -2.20 -26.42 -29.10
CA THR A 539 -1.19 -26.89 -30.06
C THR A 539 -0.27 -25.78 -30.56
N GLY A 540 -0.58 -24.52 -30.22
CA GLY A 540 0.20 -23.36 -30.64
C GLY A 540 1.51 -23.17 -29.87
N PRO A 541 2.24 -22.10 -30.18
CA PRO A 541 3.46 -21.72 -29.45
C PRO A 541 3.20 -21.46 -27.97
N GLY A 542 4.27 -21.48 -27.18
CA GLY A 542 4.21 -21.15 -25.77
C GLY A 542 5.52 -20.61 -25.23
N VAL A 543 5.46 -19.98 -24.06
CA VAL A 543 6.62 -19.35 -23.41
C VAL A 543 6.85 -19.98 -22.05
N ILE A 544 8.04 -20.54 -21.84
CA ILE A 544 8.48 -21.00 -20.51
C ILE A 544 9.20 -19.83 -19.82
N LEU A 545 8.95 -19.63 -18.53
CA LEU A 545 9.89 -18.87 -17.69
C LEU A 545 11.06 -19.79 -17.38
N GLY A 546 12.07 -19.78 -18.25
CA GLY A 546 13.21 -20.71 -18.18
C GLY A 546 14.11 -20.43 -16.99
N SER A 547 14.06 -19.22 -16.43
CA SER A 547 14.75 -18.88 -15.19
C SER A 547 13.98 -17.84 -14.40
N TYR A 548 13.92 -18.04 -13.10
CA TYR A 548 13.57 -17.05 -12.10
C TYR A 548 14.55 -17.19 -10.93
N THR A 549 15.51 -16.26 -10.87
CA THR A 549 16.53 -16.18 -9.81
C THR A 549 16.33 -14.93 -8.96
N SER A 550 16.69 -15.02 -7.68
CA SER A 550 16.69 -13.90 -6.73
C SER A 550 17.99 -13.88 -5.91
N GLY A 551 18.23 -12.79 -5.18
CA GLY A 551 19.37 -12.66 -4.26
C GLY A 551 20.74 -12.69 -4.94
N THR A 552 21.74 -13.27 -4.26
CA THR A 552 23.14 -13.30 -4.75
C THR A 552 23.30 -13.93 -6.15
N PRO A 553 22.62 -15.05 -6.49
CA PRO A 553 22.62 -15.55 -7.86
C PRO A 553 22.10 -14.54 -8.88
N ALA A 554 20.99 -13.85 -8.56
CA ALA A 554 20.42 -12.82 -9.45
C ALA A 554 21.38 -11.66 -9.71
N ARG A 555 22.16 -11.24 -8.69
CA ARG A 555 23.23 -10.24 -8.85
C ARG A 555 24.27 -10.69 -9.88
N SER A 556 24.69 -11.95 -9.77
CA SER A 556 25.74 -12.53 -10.62
C SER A 556 25.28 -12.61 -12.09
N VAL A 557 24.07 -13.13 -12.33
CA VAL A 557 23.53 -13.26 -13.69
C VAL A 557 23.07 -11.93 -14.30
N ALA A 558 22.88 -10.88 -13.48
CA ALA A 558 22.60 -9.54 -13.96
C ALA A 558 23.80 -8.91 -14.70
N ALA A 559 25.03 -9.25 -14.29
CA ALA A 559 26.27 -8.76 -14.89
C ALA A 559 26.59 -9.41 -16.25
N LEU A 560 25.98 -10.56 -16.58
CA LEU A 560 26.17 -11.21 -17.86
C LEU A 560 25.57 -10.40 -19.01
N SER A 561 26.14 -10.57 -20.21
CA SER A 561 25.48 -10.13 -21.43
C SER A 561 24.14 -10.85 -21.59
N THR A 562 23.19 -10.23 -22.28
CA THR A 562 21.88 -10.84 -22.50
C THR A 562 22.01 -12.13 -23.30
N ALA A 563 22.88 -12.17 -24.32
CA ALA A 563 23.11 -13.36 -25.14
C ALA A 563 23.68 -14.52 -24.32
N ASP A 564 24.69 -14.27 -23.47
CA ASP A 564 25.31 -15.32 -22.66
C ASP A 564 24.32 -15.89 -21.64
N HIS A 565 23.57 -15.03 -20.95
CA HIS A 565 22.58 -15.47 -19.98
C HIS A 565 21.46 -16.27 -20.66
N VAL A 566 20.92 -15.80 -21.79
CA VAL A 566 19.89 -16.55 -22.53
C VAL A 566 20.43 -17.90 -23.02
N ALA A 567 21.64 -17.93 -23.59
CA ALA A 567 22.25 -19.18 -24.06
C ALA A 567 22.50 -20.16 -22.90
N MET A 568 22.89 -19.66 -21.72
CA MET A 568 23.00 -20.47 -20.50
C MET A 568 21.65 -21.09 -20.12
N ILE A 569 20.57 -20.30 -20.09
CA ILE A 569 19.23 -20.82 -19.74
C ILE A 569 18.71 -21.77 -20.82
N GLN A 570 18.96 -21.52 -22.10
CA GLN A 570 18.57 -22.45 -23.16
C GLN A 570 19.26 -23.81 -23.02
N ARG A 571 20.57 -23.85 -22.74
CA ARG A 571 21.28 -25.10 -22.43
C ARG A 571 20.69 -25.81 -21.21
N ALA A 572 20.32 -25.05 -20.18
CA ALA A 572 19.64 -25.61 -19.01
C ALA A 572 18.26 -26.20 -19.37
N MET A 573 17.50 -25.59 -20.29
CA MET A 573 16.24 -26.16 -20.74
C MET A 573 16.42 -27.47 -21.51
N VAL A 574 17.51 -27.62 -22.26
CA VAL A 574 17.89 -28.91 -22.87
C VAL A 574 18.22 -29.94 -21.80
N GLU A 575 18.92 -29.57 -20.72
CA GLU A 575 19.19 -30.49 -19.61
C GLU A 575 17.89 -30.92 -18.87
N VAL A 576 16.94 -29.99 -18.71
CA VAL A 576 15.65 -30.27 -18.06
C VAL A 576 14.74 -31.15 -18.94
N HIS A 577 14.70 -30.87 -20.25
CA HIS A 577 13.68 -31.40 -21.15
C HIS A 577 14.17 -32.38 -22.22
N GLY A 578 15.48 -32.48 -22.42
CA GLY A 578 16.12 -33.18 -23.54
C GLY A 578 16.17 -32.31 -24.81
N ASP A 579 16.68 -32.92 -25.89
CA ASP A 579 16.96 -32.27 -27.18
C ASP A 579 15.73 -31.57 -27.80
N ILE A 580 14.53 -32.01 -27.44
CA ILE A 580 13.28 -31.38 -27.88
C ILE A 580 13.21 -29.89 -27.51
N ALA A 581 13.83 -29.46 -26.41
CA ALA A 581 13.88 -28.03 -26.08
C ALA A 581 14.72 -27.24 -27.08
N ASP A 582 15.80 -27.81 -27.62
CA ASP A 582 16.59 -27.15 -28.66
C ASP A 582 15.81 -27.09 -29.98
N GLU A 583 15.24 -28.23 -30.40
CA GLU A 583 14.46 -28.34 -31.63
C GLU A 583 13.26 -27.38 -31.68
N GLN A 584 12.62 -27.17 -30.53
CA GLN A 584 11.42 -26.34 -30.41
C GLN A 584 11.74 -24.87 -30.11
N PHE A 585 12.96 -24.52 -29.70
CA PHE A 585 13.30 -23.13 -29.41
C PHE A 585 13.24 -22.30 -30.69
N THR A 586 12.61 -21.13 -30.60
CA THR A 586 12.40 -20.25 -31.77
C THR A 586 13.49 -19.21 -31.93
N GLY A 587 14.38 -19.06 -30.94
CA GLY A 587 15.31 -17.93 -30.85
C GLY A 587 14.69 -16.67 -30.22
N ALA A 588 13.37 -16.59 -30.04
CA ALA A 588 12.73 -15.46 -29.36
C ALA A 588 12.78 -15.61 -27.83
N TYR A 589 13.15 -14.53 -27.14
CA TYR A 589 13.29 -14.48 -25.68
C TYR A 589 13.04 -13.07 -25.13
N ASP A 590 12.86 -12.97 -23.82
CA ASP A 590 12.96 -11.70 -23.07
C ASP A 590 13.76 -11.95 -21.79
N ARG A 591 14.52 -10.93 -21.35
CA ARG A 591 15.31 -10.95 -20.12
C ARG A 591 15.03 -9.67 -19.34
N GLN A 592 14.66 -9.83 -18.08
CA GLN A 592 14.48 -8.71 -17.14
C GLN A 592 15.24 -8.99 -15.86
N CYS A 593 16.32 -8.25 -15.62
CA CYS A 593 16.98 -8.18 -14.32
C CYS A 593 16.64 -6.85 -13.67
N TRP A 594 15.95 -6.89 -12.53
CA TRP A 594 15.43 -5.69 -11.87
C TRP A 594 16.50 -4.84 -11.18
N GLU A 595 17.63 -5.45 -10.80
CA GLU A 595 18.75 -4.75 -10.15
C GLU A 595 19.34 -3.64 -11.05
N VAL A 596 19.42 -3.90 -12.35
CA VAL A 596 19.99 -2.99 -13.36
C VAL A 596 18.90 -2.28 -14.19
N ASP A 597 17.64 -2.38 -13.76
CA ASP A 597 16.55 -1.65 -14.40
C ASP A 597 16.69 -0.14 -14.14
N GLU A 598 16.71 0.64 -15.23
CA GLU A 598 16.92 2.08 -15.19
C GLU A 598 15.88 2.82 -14.32
N HIS A 599 14.66 2.29 -14.21
CA HIS A 599 13.55 2.95 -13.54
C HIS A 599 13.26 2.40 -12.14
N GLN A 600 13.81 1.22 -11.79
CA GLN A 600 13.51 0.56 -10.51
C GLN A 600 14.74 0.32 -9.63
N ALA A 601 15.90 -0.08 -10.18
CA ALA A 601 17.12 -0.44 -9.41
C ALA A 601 16.84 -1.33 -8.19
N GLY A 602 16.17 -2.45 -8.42
CA GLY A 602 15.75 -3.40 -7.37
C GLY A 602 14.42 -4.07 -7.73
N ALA A 603 14.23 -5.31 -7.27
CA ALA A 603 13.04 -6.09 -7.56
C ALA A 603 11.90 -5.77 -6.58
N TRP A 604 12.17 -5.76 -5.29
CA TRP A 604 11.24 -5.41 -4.21
C TRP A 604 12.01 -4.95 -2.97
N ALA A 605 11.37 -4.12 -2.15
CA ALA A 605 11.88 -3.85 -0.80
C ALA A 605 12.09 -5.15 -0.03
N ALA A 606 13.26 -5.29 0.58
CA ALA A 606 13.60 -6.43 1.41
C ALA A 606 14.38 -5.90 2.62
N PRO A 607 13.67 -5.29 3.59
CA PRO A 607 14.31 -4.71 4.77
C PRO A 607 15.23 -5.72 5.44
N ILE A 608 16.38 -5.25 5.92
CA ILE A 608 17.22 -6.04 6.83
C ILE A 608 16.71 -5.88 8.26
N VAL A 609 17.22 -6.71 9.19
CA VAL A 609 16.88 -6.66 10.62
C VAL A 609 16.83 -5.23 11.15
N GLY A 610 15.74 -4.89 11.85
CA GLY A 610 15.52 -3.57 12.45
C GLY A 610 15.16 -2.43 11.48
N GLN A 611 15.10 -2.64 10.16
CA GLN A 611 14.70 -1.56 9.24
C GLN A 611 13.18 -1.36 9.18
N GLN A 612 12.41 -2.45 9.13
CA GLN A 612 10.97 -2.37 8.87
C GLN A 612 10.22 -1.73 10.03
N ASP A 613 10.35 -2.29 11.23
CA ASP A 613 9.76 -1.78 12.47
C ASP A 613 10.23 -0.35 12.79
N LEU A 614 11.50 -0.03 12.52
CA LEU A 614 12.05 1.31 12.73
C LEU A 614 11.53 2.35 11.72
N TYR A 615 11.43 2.00 10.43
CA TYR A 615 11.12 2.97 9.38
C TYR A 615 9.64 3.11 9.07
N LEU A 616 8.83 2.08 9.33
CA LEU A 616 7.38 2.11 9.09
C LEU A 616 6.72 3.37 9.67
N PRO A 617 6.93 3.79 10.93
CA PRO A 617 6.32 5.00 11.47
C PRO A 617 6.59 6.26 10.65
N ALA A 618 7.79 6.40 10.07
CA ALA A 618 8.15 7.57 9.28
C ALA A 618 7.35 7.69 7.97
N TYR A 619 6.79 6.59 7.45
CA TYR A 619 6.01 6.60 6.21
C TYR A 619 4.58 7.12 6.40
N TYR A 620 4.12 7.21 7.64
CA TYR A 620 2.79 7.68 8.03
C TYR A 620 2.75 9.18 8.32
N GLU A 621 3.89 9.86 8.18
CA GLU A 621 4.00 11.30 8.36
C GLU A 621 4.00 12.04 7.02
N THR A 622 3.27 13.15 6.97
CA THR A 622 3.39 14.12 5.87
C THR A 622 4.47 15.12 6.23
N GLU A 623 5.59 15.05 5.52
CA GLU A 623 6.70 15.99 5.67
C GLU A 623 6.82 16.84 4.41
N PHE A 624 6.91 18.17 4.56
CA PHE A 624 7.09 19.10 3.44
C PHE A 624 6.08 18.88 2.29
N LYS A 625 4.81 18.62 2.64
CA LYS A 625 3.72 18.32 1.70
C LYS A 625 4.01 17.13 0.77
N THR A 626 4.87 16.22 1.21
CA THR A 626 5.26 15.01 0.50
C THR A 626 4.75 13.78 1.24
N ILE A 627 4.11 12.87 0.52
CA ILE A 627 3.67 11.56 1.01
C ILE A 627 4.34 10.49 0.15
N PHE A 628 4.98 9.50 0.76
CA PHE A 628 5.56 8.37 0.05
C PHE A 628 4.59 7.21 0.03
N VAL A 629 4.41 6.56 -1.13
CA VAL A 629 3.54 5.38 -1.30
C VAL A 629 4.23 4.31 -2.14
N GLY A 630 3.75 3.07 -2.05
CA GLY A 630 4.30 1.91 -2.77
C GLY A 630 4.59 0.75 -1.83
N GLU A 631 4.94 -0.40 -2.39
CA GLU A 631 5.13 -1.66 -1.65
C GLU A 631 6.18 -1.56 -0.53
N HIS A 632 7.18 -0.70 -0.72
CA HIS A 632 8.29 -0.47 0.22
C HIS A 632 7.88 0.33 1.46
N THR A 633 6.64 0.83 1.49
CA THR A 633 6.04 1.56 2.62
C THR A 633 4.87 0.77 3.25
N SER A 634 4.81 -0.54 3.01
CA SER A 634 3.78 -1.45 3.55
C SER A 634 4.44 -2.60 4.33
N TYR A 635 3.62 -3.51 4.89
CA TYR A 635 4.00 -4.59 5.82
C TYR A 635 4.44 -5.88 5.14
N THR A 636 3.91 -6.08 3.95
CA THR A 636 4.21 -7.23 3.10
C THR A 636 4.91 -6.69 1.88
N HIS A 637 6.03 -7.28 1.47
CA HIS A 637 6.79 -6.78 0.33
C HIS A 637 6.64 -7.73 -0.86
N ALA A 638 7.01 -7.29 -2.05
CA ALA A 638 6.91 -8.06 -3.31
C ALA A 638 5.49 -8.37 -3.83
N TRP A 639 4.43 -7.85 -3.21
CA TRP A 639 3.04 -8.09 -3.65
C TRP A 639 2.35 -6.82 -4.16
N ILE A 640 1.46 -6.97 -5.16
CA ILE A 640 0.66 -5.85 -5.70
C ILE A 640 -0.26 -5.26 -4.63
N PHE A 641 -0.85 -6.12 -3.79
CA PHE A 641 -1.69 -5.69 -2.67
C PHE A 641 -0.98 -4.63 -1.83
N SER A 642 0.28 -4.84 -1.47
CA SER A 642 1.07 -3.93 -0.63
C SER A 642 1.25 -2.54 -1.24
N ALA A 643 1.31 -2.46 -2.57
CA ALA A 643 1.34 -1.17 -3.26
C ALA A 643 -0.05 -0.49 -3.27
N LEU A 644 -1.13 -1.24 -3.43
CA LEU A 644 -2.50 -0.71 -3.37
C LEU A 644 -2.86 -0.24 -1.95
N ASP A 645 -2.56 -1.06 -0.96
CA ASP A 645 -2.66 -0.79 0.48
C ASP A 645 -1.98 0.52 0.85
N SER A 646 -0.71 0.67 0.44
CA SER A 646 0.04 1.91 0.67
C SER A 646 -0.56 3.11 -0.05
N ALA A 647 -1.15 2.94 -1.23
CA ALA A 647 -1.83 4.04 -1.93
C ALA A 647 -3.12 4.48 -1.21
N VAL A 648 -3.90 3.54 -0.68
CA VAL A 648 -5.08 3.83 0.14
C VAL A 648 -4.64 4.57 1.41
N ARG A 649 -3.63 4.06 2.12
CA ARG A 649 -3.06 4.73 3.30
C ARG A 649 -2.58 6.16 2.98
N GLY A 650 -1.73 6.32 1.97
CA GLY A 650 -1.14 7.61 1.63
C GLY A 650 -2.17 8.62 1.13
N THR A 651 -3.21 8.16 0.42
CA THR A 651 -4.30 9.04 0.00
C THR A 651 -5.16 9.45 1.20
N SER A 652 -5.47 8.54 2.11
CA SER A 652 -6.16 8.88 3.36
C SER A 652 -5.36 9.86 4.21
N GLN A 653 -4.04 9.67 4.33
CA GLN A 653 -3.14 10.60 5.01
C GLN A 653 -3.18 12.00 4.38
N LEU A 654 -3.12 12.09 3.05
CA LEU A 654 -3.25 13.34 2.31
C LEU A 654 -4.60 14.02 2.58
N LEU A 655 -5.70 13.27 2.53
CA LEU A 655 -7.03 13.79 2.78
C LEU A 655 -7.19 14.32 4.21
N LEU A 656 -6.66 13.59 5.21
CA LEU A 656 -6.64 14.07 6.60
C LEU A 656 -5.77 15.32 6.76
N ASP A 657 -4.60 15.40 6.09
CA ASP A 657 -3.77 16.62 6.10
C ASP A 657 -4.53 17.83 5.53
N MET A 658 -5.47 17.60 4.62
CA MET A 658 -6.37 18.61 4.07
C MET A 658 -7.67 18.81 4.87
N GLY A 659 -7.90 18.07 5.95
CA GLY A 659 -9.14 18.13 6.76
C GLY A 659 -10.35 17.43 6.12
N LEU A 660 -10.15 16.62 5.08
CA LEU A 660 -11.20 15.89 4.36
C LEU A 660 -11.49 14.52 5.00
N VAL A 661 -12.02 14.56 6.24
CA VAL A 661 -12.20 13.34 7.06
C VAL A 661 -13.19 12.36 6.42
N ASP A 662 -14.38 12.80 6.00
CA ASP A 662 -15.39 11.90 5.42
C ASP A 662 -14.89 11.21 4.15
N GLU A 663 -14.14 11.91 3.31
CA GLU A 663 -13.52 11.36 2.11
C GLU A 663 -12.46 10.31 2.47
N ALA A 664 -11.68 10.55 3.52
CA ALA A 664 -10.72 9.57 4.03
C ALA A 664 -11.46 8.32 4.56
N LYS A 665 -12.57 8.49 5.30
CA LYS A 665 -13.41 7.36 5.75
C LYS A 665 -13.94 6.57 4.56
N GLN A 666 -14.51 7.27 3.58
CA GLN A 666 -15.06 6.66 2.37
C GLN A 666 -14.00 5.81 1.65
N ILE A 667 -12.77 6.32 1.50
CA ILE A 667 -11.67 5.57 0.87
C ILE A 667 -11.32 4.33 1.68
N VAL A 668 -11.14 4.46 3.00
CA VAL A 668 -10.79 3.34 3.88
C VAL A 668 -11.87 2.26 3.83
N ASP A 669 -13.15 2.64 3.97
CA ASP A 669 -14.27 1.69 4.00
C ASP A 669 -14.43 1.00 2.65
N THR A 670 -14.33 1.77 1.57
CA THR A 670 -14.45 1.22 0.20
C THR A 670 -13.31 0.24 -0.08
N TRP A 671 -12.08 0.60 0.28
CA TRP A 671 -10.88 -0.16 -0.11
C TRP A 671 -10.32 -1.02 1.01
N MET A 672 -11.17 -1.44 1.96
CA MET A 672 -10.84 -2.42 3.00
C MET A 672 -9.57 -2.04 3.78
N GLY A 673 -9.46 -0.77 4.18
CA GLY A 673 -8.32 -0.25 4.93
C GLY A 673 -8.28 -0.79 6.36
N ARG A 674 -7.87 -2.05 6.53
CA ARG A 674 -7.94 -2.81 7.79
C ARG A 674 -6.84 -2.50 8.82
N TRP A 675 -5.99 -1.51 8.54
CA TRP A 675 -4.99 -0.95 9.47
C TRP A 675 -5.54 0.20 10.31
N ILE A 676 -6.80 0.57 10.11
CA ILE A 676 -7.46 1.66 10.82
C ILE A 676 -8.94 1.30 11.05
N ASN A 677 -9.48 1.74 12.18
CA ASN A 677 -10.89 1.70 12.53
C ASN A 677 -11.30 3.18 12.50
N VAL A 678 -12.19 3.55 11.59
CA VAL A 678 -12.52 4.95 11.31
C VAL A 678 -13.89 5.32 11.85
#